data_AF-A0A142Y851-F1
#
_entry.id   AF-A0A142Y851-F1
#
_cell.length_a   1.000
_cell.length_b   1.000
_cell.length_c   1.000
_cell.angle_alpha   90.00
_cell.angle_beta   90.00
_cell.angle_gamma   90.00
#
_symmetry.space_group_name_H-M   'P 1'
#
loop_
_entity.id
_entity.type
_entity.pdbx_description
1 polymer ?
#
loop_
_entity_poly.entity_id
_entity_poly.type
_entity_poly.pdbx_seq_one_letter_code
_entity_poly.pdbx_strand_id
1 'polypeptide(L)'
;MHRTFFRNLLAFSLTIAFSSSSFVHSEDGLEGIRPTPLTRPEMKRLLEDVKRRTPRIPLPELTDEDREKLGERSDSYESRLRYHYLNGIESSRNPRPGSRGDRGSRDTASTREGIPDGRTSNPTTNPVNSSGGGGALGGRQQDPLYTLDAALKVELFWIVSRVNNCQYCIGHQESKLLGLGRTEDQIAMLDSQWDRFEPSSQAAFAFGRRFTLEPHLLSDADIQNVRKYFSDDQILEMILSMAGNNSINRWKEAVAVPQNANGGGLSMGFGGRQGSETVDASRPSGTYETPTSPEFAKQLSKIVLVNNPEPESIATATFSNRPRLEPIDYVKKKLLECANRTSRIPLIAEDVTRERIPLSAAYSGAVPNWIRLLARFPVSGGSRVATTLTAEENGDLSRLLKAQISWILARQDRAWYALSLAYADLTKLNQSEEQIFALDGDWKSFTPREQALFDMVKKLGDAPVVLSAAEVKRAVDLAGPRDTVQAINYTTTRTAFNRITEAAGLPSEPAASSYKIDPVPVTRDDVKRVLDESKMAKPRLPAPPLTEAEIQLIAAQKSKAKETGEAPRRLGLANNARTRAYYLSEYGFSLDADIQRASNNQPRVSESGLDPSFRTMIFWIVSRGNNCTYCLGHQESGLANRGVSDDTLAALDADWNYFEPQQKAAFEFASKLSFYPHEFTADDVAALKKHFNEKQVVELIVTIAGFNATNRWTGPMRIQQDVLFEFTRPTSEKFAKSLSRVAPTARGLGTGLVPAHKRTRPEWESWEEVQKQLASTAARTPLVSISDEETTRSWLASNDMPPEWSSQHWTRLLSTLPKSGAERAVALYKIETSGTLDPRSKAIIAYVSARDDRAWYALGHAVHGLKKLRWSDSDIRALDSLGAESKSESKTPTKQQQQDKILVRFARTIAANPALISDEDFYAMQSIMDDKRVAEAVYVTTQAAFFNRLTEATQLPLEALDR
;
A
#
# COMPACT_ATOMS: atom_id res chain seq x y z
N MET A 1 59.20 -10.06 -18.96
CA MET A 1 59.92 -10.16 -20.24
C MET A 1 59.67 -11.55 -20.83
N HIS A 2 59.19 -11.56 -22.08
CA HIS A 2 59.09 -12.63 -23.09
C HIS A 2 59.47 -14.10 -22.79
N ARG A 3 58.46 -14.97 -22.94
CA ARG A 3 58.27 -16.05 -23.94
C ARG A 3 59.50 -16.73 -24.63
N THR A 4 59.25 -18.03 -24.90
CA THR A 4 59.64 -18.87 -26.08
C THR A 4 61.08 -19.44 -26.13
N PHE A 5 61.40 -20.65 -26.61
CA PHE A 5 60.72 -21.91 -27.03
C PHE A 5 61.83 -22.86 -27.56
N PHE A 6 61.44 -24.07 -28.03
CA PHE A 6 62.11 -24.99 -29.00
C PHE A 6 62.98 -26.16 -28.45
N ARG A 7 62.95 -27.43 -28.97
CA ARG A 7 62.27 -28.11 -30.11
C ARG A 7 62.62 -29.63 -30.11
N ASN A 8 61.77 -30.48 -30.72
CA ASN A 8 62.04 -31.59 -31.69
C ASN A 8 61.00 -32.74 -31.54
N LEU A 9 60.08 -33.01 -32.49
CA LEU A 9 60.17 -33.80 -33.76
C LEU A 9 60.51 -35.30 -33.53
N LEU A 10 59.93 -36.35 -34.15
CA LEU A 10 58.85 -36.59 -35.14
C LEU A 10 58.80 -38.13 -35.36
N ALA A 11 57.63 -38.79 -35.49
CA ALA A 11 57.43 -40.00 -36.35
C ALA A 11 55.99 -40.55 -36.29
N PHE A 12 55.43 -40.80 -37.48
CA PHE A 12 54.11 -41.33 -37.82
C PHE A 12 54.02 -42.86 -37.71
N SER A 13 52.84 -43.40 -37.40
CA SER A 13 52.23 -44.54 -38.13
C SER A 13 50.74 -44.72 -37.80
N LEU A 14 49.98 -44.87 -38.88
CA LEU A 14 48.53 -44.99 -39.01
C LEU A 14 48.04 -46.38 -38.52
N THR A 15 46.95 -46.44 -37.75
CA THR A 15 46.02 -47.58 -37.80
C THR A 15 44.60 -47.07 -37.55
N ILE A 16 43.76 -47.24 -38.57
CA ILE A 16 42.34 -46.87 -38.57
C ILE A 16 41.60 -47.86 -37.67
N ALA A 17 40.99 -47.37 -36.60
CA ALA A 17 39.97 -48.09 -35.85
C ALA A 17 38.74 -47.18 -35.74
N PHE A 18 37.64 -47.59 -36.38
CA PHE A 18 36.32 -47.03 -36.17
C PHE A 18 35.91 -47.27 -34.71
N SER A 19 36.04 -46.25 -33.85
CA SER A 19 35.43 -46.25 -32.53
C SER A 19 34.13 -45.43 -32.58
N SER A 20 33.01 -46.14 -32.59
CA SER A 20 31.71 -45.60 -32.15
C SER A 20 31.88 -45.02 -30.75
N SER A 21 31.84 -43.70 -30.63
CA SER A 21 31.89 -42.98 -29.35
C SER A 21 30.55 -43.15 -28.61
N SER A 22 30.39 -44.31 -27.98
CA SER A 22 29.46 -44.51 -26.88
C SER A 22 29.93 -43.67 -25.70
N PHE A 23 29.21 -42.59 -25.40
CA PHE A 23 29.36 -41.87 -24.13
C PHE A 23 28.91 -42.81 -23.00
N VAL A 24 29.87 -43.53 -22.41
CA VAL A 24 29.69 -44.17 -21.10
C VAL A 24 29.56 -43.05 -20.07
N HIS A 25 28.35 -42.86 -19.54
CA HIS A 25 28.12 -42.02 -18.36
C HIS A 25 28.73 -42.73 -17.14
N SER A 26 29.93 -42.34 -16.73
CA SER A 26 30.46 -42.69 -15.41
C SER A 26 29.64 -41.95 -14.34
N GLU A 27 29.20 -42.66 -13.30
CA GLU A 27 28.42 -42.13 -12.17
C GLU A 27 29.13 -41.01 -11.38
N ASP A 28 30.44 -40.80 -11.58
CA ASP A 28 31.23 -39.74 -10.96
C ASP A 28 31.16 -38.36 -11.68
N GLY A 29 30.47 -38.25 -12.82
CA GLY A 29 30.46 -37.03 -13.67
C GLY A 29 29.38 -35.98 -13.37
N LEU A 30 28.53 -36.20 -12.36
CA LEU A 30 27.27 -35.44 -12.16
C LEU A 30 27.40 -34.15 -11.32
N GLU A 31 28.60 -33.67 -11.02
CA GLU A 31 28.78 -32.40 -10.30
C GLU A 31 28.56 -31.15 -11.19
N GLY A 32 28.64 -31.30 -12.51
CA GLY A 32 28.57 -30.19 -13.48
C GLY A 32 27.18 -29.71 -13.90
N ILE A 33 27.13 -28.60 -14.64
CA ILE A 33 25.92 -28.07 -15.28
C ILE A 33 25.49 -29.03 -16.40
N ARG A 34 24.22 -29.42 -16.44
CA ARG A 34 23.70 -30.32 -17.49
C ARG A 34 23.65 -29.61 -18.84
N PRO A 35 24.01 -30.27 -19.96
CA PRO A 35 23.93 -29.65 -21.27
C PRO A 35 22.49 -29.42 -21.73
N THR A 36 22.31 -28.47 -22.64
CA THR A 36 21.03 -28.19 -23.31
C THR A 36 20.97 -28.97 -24.63
N PRO A 37 20.01 -29.90 -24.83
CA PRO A 37 19.87 -30.63 -26.08
C PRO A 37 19.42 -29.69 -27.20
N LEU A 38 19.99 -29.82 -28.40
CA LEU A 38 19.64 -29.00 -29.57
C LEU A 38 18.67 -29.70 -30.51
N THR A 39 18.68 -31.04 -30.55
CA THR A 39 17.79 -31.84 -31.39
C THR A 39 16.69 -32.52 -30.58
N ARG A 40 15.58 -32.85 -31.26
CA ARG A 40 14.45 -33.56 -30.64
C ARG A 40 14.82 -34.96 -30.12
N PRO A 41 15.56 -35.82 -30.87
CA PRO A 41 15.93 -37.16 -30.37
C PRO A 41 16.77 -37.13 -29.09
N GLU A 42 17.62 -36.12 -28.89
CA GLU A 42 18.38 -35.99 -27.65
C GLU A 42 17.55 -35.46 -26.50
N MET A 43 16.70 -34.47 -26.77
CA MET A 43 15.76 -34.00 -25.77
C MET A 43 14.97 -35.20 -25.24
N LYS A 44 14.40 -36.02 -26.12
CA LYS A 44 13.65 -37.25 -25.79
C LYS A 44 14.46 -38.23 -24.93
N ARG A 45 15.74 -38.48 -25.26
CA ARG A 45 16.66 -39.27 -24.43
C ARG A 45 16.85 -38.66 -23.03
N LEU A 46 17.09 -37.35 -22.95
CA LEU A 46 17.24 -36.66 -21.66
C LEU A 46 15.95 -36.64 -20.83
N LEU A 47 14.77 -36.64 -21.46
CA LEU A 47 13.48 -36.81 -20.77
C LEU A 47 13.38 -38.18 -20.11
N GLU A 48 13.82 -39.22 -20.82
CA GLU A 48 13.84 -40.60 -20.31
C GLU A 48 14.87 -40.76 -19.18
N ASP A 49 16.05 -40.15 -19.31
CA ASP A 49 17.10 -40.16 -18.29
C ASP A 49 16.66 -39.54 -16.96
N VAL A 50 15.67 -38.62 -16.96
CA VAL A 50 15.16 -38.02 -15.71
C VAL A 50 14.53 -39.07 -14.78
N LYS A 51 14.14 -40.24 -15.28
CA LYS A 51 13.65 -41.36 -14.44
C LYS A 51 14.73 -41.89 -13.49
N ARG A 52 16.00 -41.75 -13.86
CA ARG A 52 17.17 -42.19 -13.08
C ARG A 52 17.88 -41.04 -12.36
N ARG A 53 17.29 -39.84 -12.33
CA ARG A 53 17.93 -38.65 -11.77
C ARG A 53 18.07 -38.76 -10.25
N THR A 54 19.29 -38.60 -9.75
CA THR A 54 19.56 -38.54 -8.31
C THR A 54 19.01 -37.23 -7.72
N PRO A 55 18.19 -37.31 -6.64
CA PRO A 55 17.72 -36.11 -5.96
C PRO A 55 18.85 -35.34 -5.27
N ARG A 56 18.72 -34.01 -5.18
CA ARG A 56 19.78 -33.11 -4.66
C ARG A 56 19.70 -32.85 -3.15
N ILE A 57 18.54 -33.06 -2.53
CA ILE A 57 18.32 -32.77 -1.11
C ILE A 57 18.15 -34.08 -0.34
N PRO A 58 18.91 -34.31 0.75
CA PRO A 58 18.72 -35.49 1.58
C PRO A 58 17.37 -35.43 2.30
N LEU A 59 16.71 -36.58 2.41
CA LEU A 59 15.47 -36.74 3.17
C LEU A 59 15.73 -37.48 4.48
N PRO A 60 15.05 -37.10 5.58
CA PRO A 60 15.04 -37.91 6.78
C PRO A 60 14.37 -39.27 6.52
N GLU A 61 14.76 -40.28 7.31
CA GLU A 61 14.02 -41.54 7.38
C GLU A 61 12.62 -41.31 7.92
N LEU A 62 11.63 -42.02 7.37
CA LEU A 62 10.24 -41.89 7.78
C LEU A 62 9.97 -42.74 9.03
N THR A 63 9.43 -42.11 10.06
CA THR A 63 8.83 -42.82 11.21
C THR A 63 7.49 -43.45 10.82
N ASP A 64 6.95 -44.36 11.65
CA ASP A 64 5.63 -44.95 11.42
C ASP A 64 4.52 -43.88 11.37
N GLU A 65 4.63 -42.86 12.24
CA GLU A 65 3.73 -41.71 12.25
C GLU A 65 3.82 -40.88 10.95
N ASP A 66 5.04 -40.70 10.41
CA ASP A 66 5.22 -40.01 9.13
C ASP A 66 4.61 -40.78 7.97
N ARG A 67 4.75 -42.13 7.96
CA ARG A 67 4.16 -43.00 6.94
C ARG A 67 2.64 -42.95 6.99
N GLU A 68 2.06 -42.96 8.20
CA GLU A 68 0.62 -42.81 8.40
C GLU A 68 0.11 -41.46 7.86
N LYS A 69 0.79 -40.35 8.19
CA LYS A 69 0.43 -39.00 7.72
C LYS A 69 0.59 -38.82 6.20
N LEU A 70 1.61 -39.44 5.61
CA LEU A 70 1.90 -39.33 4.18
C LEU A 70 1.04 -40.27 3.33
N GLY A 71 0.70 -41.46 3.82
CA GLY A 71 0.01 -42.51 3.05
C GLY A 71 0.81 -42.89 1.80
N GLU A 72 0.13 -43.05 0.65
CA GLU A 72 0.77 -43.32 -0.65
C GLU A 72 1.78 -42.25 -1.08
N ARG A 73 1.73 -41.05 -0.49
CA ARG A 73 2.71 -39.99 -0.75
C ARG A 73 4.06 -40.25 -0.11
N SER A 74 4.17 -41.26 0.76
CA SER A 74 5.43 -41.65 1.41
C SER A 74 6.48 -42.17 0.43
N ASP A 75 6.08 -42.63 -0.76
CA ASP A 75 7.02 -43.05 -1.82
C ASP A 75 7.46 -41.89 -2.73
N SER A 76 6.81 -40.73 -2.63
CA SER A 76 7.11 -39.58 -3.46
C SER A 76 8.20 -38.70 -2.82
N TYR A 77 9.36 -38.63 -3.47
CA TYR A 77 10.48 -37.76 -3.06
C TYR A 77 10.02 -36.32 -2.79
N GLU A 78 9.26 -35.72 -3.72
CA GLU A 78 8.78 -34.35 -3.56
C GLU A 78 7.79 -34.20 -2.39
N SER A 79 6.89 -35.17 -2.22
CA SER A 79 5.91 -35.10 -1.13
C SER A 79 6.59 -35.18 0.24
N ARG A 80 7.58 -36.06 0.39
CA ARG A 80 8.43 -36.13 1.60
C ARG A 80 9.20 -34.82 1.81
N LEU A 81 9.77 -34.25 0.75
CA LEU A 81 10.51 -32.99 0.82
C LEU A 81 9.64 -31.84 1.36
N ARG A 82 8.44 -31.68 0.80
CA ARG A 82 7.47 -30.68 1.23
C ARG A 82 7.03 -30.92 2.68
N TYR A 83 6.76 -32.16 3.04
CA TYR A 83 6.36 -32.55 4.40
C TYR A 83 7.41 -32.20 5.45
N HIS A 84 8.69 -32.56 5.22
CA HIS A 84 9.74 -32.33 6.22
C HIS A 84 10.23 -30.88 6.27
N TYR A 85 10.22 -30.16 5.15
CA TYR A 85 10.94 -28.87 5.08
C TYR A 85 10.07 -27.64 4.82
N LEU A 86 8.81 -27.81 4.38
CA LEU A 86 7.89 -26.70 4.06
C LEU A 86 6.59 -26.67 4.90
N ASN A 87 6.49 -27.50 5.94
CA ASN A 87 5.30 -27.51 6.81
C ASN A 87 5.02 -26.11 7.39
N GLY A 88 3.79 -25.62 7.22
CA GLY A 88 3.35 -24.30 7.66
C GLY A 88 3.72 -23.12 6.74
N ILE A 89 4.50 -23.34 5.68
CA ILE A 89 4.95 -22.28 4.75
C ILE A 89 4.07 -22.23 3.51
N GLU A 90 3.69 -23.40 3.01
CA GLU A 90 2.70 -23.49 1.95
C GLU A 90 1.33 -23.48 2.61
N SER A 91 0.44 -22.57 2.19
CA SER A 91 -0.96 -22.64 2.61
C SER A 91 -1.45 -24.06 2.33
N SER A 92 -1.88 -24.80 3.35
CA SER A 92 -2.37 -26.17 3.18
C SER A 92 -3.32 -26.17 1.99
N ARG A 93 -3.08 -27.03 0.99
CA ARG A 93 -4.11 -27.35 0.00
C ARG A 93 -5.35 -27.77 0.81
N ASN A 94 -6.32 -26.88 0.96
CA ASN A 94 -7.44 -26.86 1.91
C ASN A 94 -7.53 -28.02 2.92
N PRO A 95 -7.58 -27.76 4.24
CA PRO A 95 -8.27 -28.69 5.13
C PRO A 95 -9.73 -28.72 4.68
N ARG A 96 -10.33 -29.91 4.60
CA ARG A 96 -11.79 -30.01 4.48
C ARG A 96 -12.41 -29.16 5.61
N PRO A 97 -13.43 -28.34 5.34
CA PRO A 97 -14.17 -27.69 6.43
C PRO A 97 -14.81 -28.81 7.26
N GLY A 98 -14.33 -29.02 8.48
CA GLY A 98 -14.90 -30.00 9.41
C GLY A 98 -13.95 -30.78 10.33
N SER A 99 -12.63 -30.58 10.29
CA SER A 99 -11.71 -31.25 11.23
C SER A 99 -10.97 -30.24 12.11
N ARG A 100 -11.70 -29.63 13.05
CA ARG A 100 -11.09 -29.14 14.30
C ARG A 100 -10.94 -30.34 15.23
N GLY A 101 -9.73 -30.53 15.73
CA GLY A 101 -9.49 -31.45 16.84
C GLY A 101 -10.33 -31.02 18.03
N ASP A 102 -11.15 -31.95 18.52
CA ASP A 102 -11.83 -31.81 19.79
C ASP A 102 -11.22 -32.82 20.76
N ARG A 103 -10.59 -32.30 21.82
CA ARG A 103 -10.21 -33.08 23.00
C ARG A 103 -11.40 -33.05 23.95
N GLY A 104 -12.09 -34.18 24.07
CA GLY A 104 -12.89 -34.56 25.24
C GLY A 104 -14.38 -34.26 25.16
N SER A 105 -15.19 -35.31 25.05
CA SER A 105 -16.10 -35.76 26.10
C SER A 105 -16.95 -36.93 25.59
N ARG A 106 -17.34 -37.80 26.51
CA ARG A 106 -18.21 -38.96 26.29
C ARG A 106 -19.65 -38.56 25.96
N ASP A 107 -20.34 -39.55 25.40
CA ASP A 107 -21.75 -39.92 25.59
C ASP A 107 -22.81 -39.59 24.51
N THR A 108 -23.46 -40.69 24.14
CA THR A 108 -24.86 -40.91 23.71
C THR A 108 -25.27 -40.85 22.24
N ALA A 109 -25.77 -42.01 21.83
CA ALA A 109 -26.56 -42.39 20.67
C ALA A 109 -27.69 -41.45 20.27
N SER A 110 -28.00 -41.39 18.96
CA SER A 110 -29.37 -41.44 18.45
C SER A 110 -29.40 -41.66 16.93
N THR A 111 -30.10 -42.71 16.54
CA THR A 111 -30.54 -43.12 15.21
C THR A 111 -31.62 -42.20 14.62
N ARG A 112 -31.60 -41.92 13.30
CA ARG A 112 -32.79 -42.11 12.43
C ARG A 112 -32.54 -41.88 10.93
N GLU A 113 -33.20 -42.74 10.16
CA GLU A 113 -33.33 -42.84 8.71
C GLU A 113 -34.22 -41.74 8.08
N GLY A 114 -34.10 -41.54 6.76
CA GLY A 114 -35.13 -40.88 5.92
C GLY A 114 -34.65 -40.39 4.54
N ILE A 115 -34.80 -41.22 3.50
CA ILE A 115 -34.73 -40.96 2.03
C ILE A 115 -36.14 -40.42 1.60
N PRO A 116 -36.39 -39.59 0.53
CA PRO A 116 -35.92 -39.82 -0.84
C PRO A 116 -35.69 -38.66 -1.83
N ASP A 117 -35.06 -39.08 -2.93
CA ASP A 117 -34.85 -38.50 -4.26
C ASP A 117 -35.90 -37.48 -4.78
N GLY A 118 -35.37 -36.42 -5.38
CA GLY A 118 -36.07 -35.55 -6.32
C GLY A 118 -35.21 -35.29 -7.55
N ARG A 119 -35.29 -36.18 -8.55
CA ARG A 119 -34.80 -35.92 -9.91
C ARG A 119 -35.77 -34.98 -10.62
N THR A 120 -35.31 -33.79 -10.99
CA THR A 120 -35.89 -33.02 -12.09
C THR A 120 -34.81 -32.70 -13.13
N SER A 121 -35.12 -33.12 -14.35
CA SER A 121 -34.38 -32.92 -15.59
C SER A 121 -34.38 -31.45 -16.01
N ASN A 122 -33.23 -30.93 -16.46
CA ASN A 122 -33.17 -29.91 -17.53
C ASN A 122 -31.79 -29.89 -18.22
N PRO A 123 -31.71 -29.38 -19.47
CA PRO A 123 -30.82 -29.91 -20.49
C PRO A 123 -29.54 -29.09 -20.71
N THR A 124 -28.52 -29.78 -21.23
CA THR A 124 -27.46 -29.27 -22.14
C THR A 124 -26.87 -27.87 -21.91
N THR A 125 -25.67 -27.81 -21.34
CA THR A 125 -24.43 -27.23 -21.92
C THR A 125 -23.40 -27.06 -20.79
N ASN A 126 -22.50 -28.03 -20.62
CA ASN A 126 -21.37 -27.90 -19.68
C ASN A 126 -20.11 -27.53 -20.47
N PRO A 127 -19.46 -26.37 -20.20
CA PRO A 127 -18.16 -26.07 -20.77
C PRO A 127 -17.04 -26.85 -20.05
N VAL A 128 -16.07 -27.22 -20.87
CA VAL A 128 -14.95 -28.14 -20.69
C VAL A 128 -14.01 -27.75 -19.53
N ASN A 129 -13.84 -28.68 -18.57
CA ASN A 129 -12.79 -28.66 -17.56
C ASN A 129 -11.47 -29.19 -18.14
N SER A 130 -10.45 -28.34 -18.28
CA SER A 130 -9.04 -28.80 -18.39
C SER A 130 -8.06 -27.73 -17.88
N SER A 131 -7.64 -27.87 -16.63
CA SER A 131 -6.59 -27.04 -16.04
C SER A 131 -5.24 -27.74 -16.15
N GLY A 132 -4.33 -27.12 -16.91
CA GLY A 132 -2.92 -27.45 -16.94
C GLY A 132 -2.27 -27.08 -15.61
N GLY A 133 -2.07 -28.08 -14.75
CA GLY A 133 -1.28 -27.97 -13.52
C GLY A 133 -1.17 -29.36 -12.91
N GLY A 134 0.00 -30.00 -13.04
CA GLY A 134 0.20 -31.36 -12.53
C GLY A 134 0.03 -31.41 -11.01
N GLY A 135 -1.02 -32.07 -10.56
CA GLY A 135 -1.37 -32.32 -9.17
C GLY A 135 -2.85 -32.65 -9.07
N ALA A 136 -3.22 -33.91 -9.34
CA ALA A 136 -4.59 -34.36 -9.28
C ALA A 136 -5.16 -34.29 -7.85
N LEU A 137 -6.47 -34.01 -7.80
CA LEU A 137 -7.49 -34.29 -6.78
C LEU A 137 -7.99 -33.11 -5.92
N GLY A 138 -9.25 -32.73 -6.20
CA GLY A 138 -10.11 -31.79 -5.48
C GLY A 138 -10.58 -30.65 -6.38
N GLY A 139 -11.81 -30.72 -6.90
CA GLY A 139 -12.39 -29.74 -7.84
C GLY A 139 -12.23 -28.30 -7.34
N ARG A 140 -11.36 -27.54 -8.00
CA ARG A 140 -11.22 -26.10 -7.78
C ARG A 140 -12.25 -25.40 -8.63
N GLN A 141 -13.06 -24.54 -8.02
CA GLN A 141 -13.90 -23.59 -8.74
C GLN A 141 -12.97 -22.70 -9.58
N GLN A 142 -13.00 -22.85 -10.90
CA GLN A 142 -12.19 -22.04 -11.80
C GLN A 142 -12.80 -20.64 -11.89
N ASP A 143 -11.96 -19.59 -11.94
CA ASP A 143 -12.48 -18.24 -12.19
C ASP A 143 -13.22 -18.22 -13.54
N PRO A 144 -14.46 -17.71 -13.60
CA PRO A 144 -15.27 -17.74 -14.82
C PRO A 144 -14.66 -16.94 -15.98
N LEU A 145 -13.71 -16.04 -15.68
CA LEU A 145 -12.98 -15.23 -16.66
C LEU A 145 -11.74 -15.93 -17.24
N TYR A 146 -11.39 -17.15 -16.79
CA TYR A 146 -10.33 -17.94 -17.42
C TYR A 146 -10.83 -18.50 -18.75
N THR A 147 -10.48 -17.80 -19.83
CA THR A 147 -10.96 -18.07 -21.20
C THR A 147 -9.84 -18.39 -22.18
N LEU A 148 -8.58 -18.42 -21.72
CA LEU A 148 -7.45 -18.82 -22.55
C LEU A 148 -7.54 -20.32 -22.89
N ASP A 149 -7.28 -20.63 -24.16
CA ASP A 149 -7.34 -22.01 -24.66
C ASP A 149 -6.43 -22.96 -23.87
N ALA A 150 -6.95 -24.16 -23.61
CA ALA A 150 -6.25 -25.14 -22.78
C ALA A 150 -5.01 -25.72 -23.48
N ALA A 151 -5.07 -25.96 -24.80
CA ALA A 151 -3.91 -26.44 -25.55
C ALA A 151 -2.83 -25.36 -25.60
N LEU A 152 -3.19 -24.11 -25.87
CA LEU A 152 -2.27 -22.97 -25.84
C LEU A 152 -1.57 -22.82 -24.48
N LYS A 153 -2.28 -23.00 -23.35
CA LYS A 153 -1.66 -22.98 -22.01
C LYS A 153 -0.61 -24.07 -21.84
N VAL A 154 -0.86 -25.27 -22.35
CA VAL A 154 0.10 -26.38 -22.28
C VAL A 154 1.28 -26.16 -23.24
N GLU A 155 1.04 -25.62 -24.44
CA GLU A 155 2.09 -25.23 -25.39
C GLU A 155 3.02 -24.16 -24.80
N LEU A 156 2.46 -23.12 -24.15
CA LEU A 156 3.24 -22.13 -23.43
C LEU A 156 4.03 -22.74 -22.28
N PHE A 157 3.46 -23.69 -21.53
CA PHE A 157 4.21 -24.40 -20.49
C PHE A 157 5.34 -25.25 -21.10
N TRP A 158 5.11 -25.88 -22.25
CA TRP A 158 6.17 -26.60 -22.96
C TRP A 158 7.30 -25.65 -23.37
N ILE A 159 6.99 -24.49 -23.98
CA ILE A 159 7.97 -23.46 -24.37
C ILE A 159 8.75 -22.94 -23.16
N VAL A 160 8.06 -22.56 -22.08
CA VAL A 160 8.69 -22.10 -20.81
C VAL A 160 9.65 -23.17 -20.28
N SER A 161 9.23 -24.43 -20.30
CA SER A 161 10.06 -25.56 -19.83
C SER A 161 11.24 -25.81 -20.75
N ARG A 162 11.06 -25.65 -22.06
CA ARG A 162 12.11 -25.80 -23.07
C ARG A 162 13.19 -24.73 -22.93
N VAL A 163 12.79 -23.46 -22.74
CA VAL A 163 13.70 -22.34 -22.46
C VAL A 163 14.48 -22.58 -21.17
N ASN A 164 13.79 -23.00 -20.11
CA ASN A 164 14.41 -23.30 -18.81
C ASN A 164 15.19 -24.63 -18.80
N ASN A 165 15.18 -25.39 -19.91
CA ASN A 165 15.73 -26.74 -20.03
C ASN A 165 15.25 -27.72 -18.92
N CYS A 166 14.00 -27.56 -18.47
CA CYS A 166 13.42 -28.36 -17.39
C CYS A 166 12.82 -29.67 -17.93
N GLN A 167 13.66 -30.68 -18.07
CA GLN A 167 13.32 -31.98 -18.67
C GLN A 167 12.09 -32.66 -18.02
N TYR A 168 11.97 -32.62 -16.68
CA TYR A 168 10.78 -33.15 -15.98
C TYR A 168 9.48 -32.53 -16.52
N CYS A 169 9.47 -31.21 -16.74
CA CYS A 169 8.27 -30.48 -17.15
C CYS A 169 7.99 -30.58 -18.64
N ILE A 170 9.04 -30.63 -19.48
CA ILE A 170 8.92 -30.85 -20.92
C ILE A 170 8.22 -32.18 -21.16
N GLY A 171 8.71 -33.28 -20.58
CA GLY A 171 8.14 -34.62 -20.80
C GLY A 171 6.68 -34.71 -20.36
N HIS A 172 6.33 -34.13 -19.20
CA HIS A 172 4.94 -34.06 -18.76
C HIS A 172 4.06 -33.27 -19.74
N GLN A 173 4.56 -32.14 -20.27
CA GLN A 173 3.81 -31.32 -21.21
C GLN A 173 3.63 -32.04 -22.56
N GLU A 174 4.62 -32.80 -23.03
CA GLU A 174 4.46 -33.63 -24.24
C GLU A 174 3.35 -34.66 -24.05
N SER A 175 3.33 -35.39 -22.92
CA SER A 175 2.23 -36.31 -22.59
C SER A 175 0.87 -35.61 -22.57
N LYS A 176 0.79 -34.38 -22.03
CA LYS A 176 -0.47 -33.60 -22.04
C LYS A 176 -0.89 -33.19 -23.44
N LEU A 177 0.05 -32.72 -24.28
CA LEU A 177 -0.23 -32.29 -25.65
C LEU A 177 -0.69 -33.47 -26.51
N LEU A 178 -0.06 -34.63 -26.36
CA LEU A 178 -0.51 -35.87 -27.01
C LEU A 178 -1.94 -36.25 -26.56
N GLY A 179 -2.23 -36.15 -25.26
CA GLY A 179 -3.57 -36.38 -24.71
C GLY A 179 -4.62 -35.36 -25.18
N LEU A 180 -4.20 -34.14 -25.54
CA LEU A 180 -5.03 -33.11 -26.17
C LEU A 180 -5.13 -33.26 -27.69
N GLY A 181 -4.55 -34.31 -28.27
CA GLY A 181 -4.64 -34.63 -29.70
C GLY A 181 -3.57 -34.00 -30.58
N ARG A 182 -2.54 -33.34 -30.01
CA ARG A 182 -1.39 -32.88 -30.79
C ARG A 182 -0.57 -34.06 -31.30
N THR A 183 -0.04 -33.96 -32.51
CA THR A 183 0.89 -34.96 -33.05
C THR A 183 2.33 -34.71 -32.56
N GLU A 184 3.19 -35.72 -32.66
CA GLU A 184 4.63 -35.55 -32.35
C GLU A 184 5.27 -34.43 -33.18
N ASP A 185 4.91 -34.32 -34.46
CA ASP A 185 5.40 -33.27 -35.34
C ASP A 185 4.88 -31.89 -34.93
N GLN A 186 3.60 -31.75 -34.53
CA GLN A 186 3.08 -30.48 -34.00
C GLN A 186 3.80 -30.05 -32.72
N ILE A 187 4.14 -31.00 -31.84
CA ILE A 187 4.95 -30.72 -30.65
C ILE A 187 6.38 -30.34 -31.06
N ALA A 188 6.96 -30.99 -32.07
CA ALA A 188 8.28 -30.66 -32.60
C ALA A 188 8.34 -29.25 -33.24
N MET A 189 7.26 -28.82 -33.90
CA MET A 189 7.14 -27.48 -34.48
C MET A 189 7.24 -26.39 -33.41
N LEU A 190 6.79 -26.64 -32.18
CA LEU A 190 6.97 -25.69 -31.07
C LEU A 190 8.45 -25.36 -30.86
N ASP A 191 9.41 -26.25 -31.14
CA ASP A 191 10.83 -25.98 -30.91
C ASP A 191 11.51 -25.15 -32.01
N SER A 192 10.92 -25.07 -33.23
CA SER A 192 11.68 -24.62 -34.41
C SER A 192 10.90 -23.97 -35.56
N GLN A 193 9.57 -24.12 -35.64
CA GLN A 193 8.76 -23.72 -36.80
C GLN A 193 7.46 -23.00 -36.37
N TRP A 194 7.59 -21.86 -35.68
CA TRP A 194 6.42 -21.08 -35.24
C TRP A 194 5.60 -20.49 -36.39
N ASP A 195 6.21 -20.30 -37.55
CA ASP A 195 5.55 -19.82 -38.78
C ASP A 195 4.41 -20.73 -39.27
N ARG A 196 4.38 -21.99 -38.82
CA ARG A 196 3.30 -22.95 -39.10
C ARG A 196 2.12 -22.88 -38.13
N PHE A 197 2.16 -22.00 -37.14
CA PHE A 197 1.05 -21.76 -36.21
C PHE A 197 0.31 -20.47 -36.57
N GLU A 198 -0.93 -20.33 -36.10
CA GLU A 198 -1.71 -19.11 -36.27
C GLU A 198 -1.00 -17.89 -35.65
N PRO A 199 -1.15 -16.68 -36.22
CA PRO A 199 -0.46 -15.47 -35.75
C PRO A 199 -0.63 -15.16 -34.25
N SER A 200 -1.81 -15.48 -33.69
CA SER A 200 -2.07 -15.33 -32.24
C SER A 200 -1.17 -16.22 -31.39
N SER A 201 -0.94 -17.46 -31.82
CA SER A 201 -0.05 -18.40 -31.16
C SER A 201 1.40 -17.95 -31.29
N GLN A 202 1.82 -17.49 -32.48
CA GLN A 202 3.15 -16.93 -32.70
C GLN A 202 3.46 -15.77 -31.74
N ALA A 203 2.51 -14.84 -31.57
CA ALA A 203 2.63 -13.73 -30.64
C ALA A 203 2.76 -14.21 -29.18
N ALA A 204 1.93 -15.17 -28.76
CA ALA A 204 1.98 -15.75 -27.43
C ALA A 204 3.28 -16.51 -27.16
N PHE A 205 3.78 -17.28 -28.13
CA PHE A 205 5.03 -18.04 -28.05
C PHE A 205 6.25 -17.11 -27.91
N ALA A 206 6.31 -16.06 -28.74
CA ALA A 206 7.36 -15.04 -28.65
C ALA A 206 7.36 -14.34 -27.29
N PHE A 207 6.17 -13.97 -26.80
CA PHE A 207 6.02 -13.40 -25.47
C PHE A 207 6.46 -14.37 -24.37
N GLY A 208 6.02 -15.63 -24.40
CA GLY A 208 6.37 -16.64 -23.40
C GLY A 208 7.87 -16.97 -23.36
N ARG A 209 8.52 -16.99 -24.52
CA ARG A 209 9.98 -17.14 -24.62
C ARG A 209 10.71 -15.95 -23.99
N ARG A 210 10.36 -14.71 -24.36
CA ARG A 210 10.99 -13.50 -23.79
C ARG A 210 10.72 -13.37 -22.30
N PHE A 211 9.48 -13.58 -21.87
CA PHE A 211 9.05 -13.56 -20.46
C PHE A 211 9.87 -14.51 -19.57
N THR A 212 10.28 -15.65 -20.12
CA THR A 212 11.07 -16.65 -19.41
C THR A 212 12.56 -16.33 -19.47
N LEU A 213 13.07 -16.12 -20.69
CA LEU A 213 14.49 -16.02 -20.98
C LEU A 213 15.06 -14.66 -20.62
N GLU A 214 14.37 -13.58 -20.98
CA GLU A 214 14.83 -12.19 -20.93
C GLU A 214 13.77 -11.28 -20.30
N PRO A 215 13.29 -11.59 -19.07
CA PRO A 215 12.26 -10.77 -18.39
C PRO A 215 12.68 -9.30 -18.24
N HIS A 216 13.98 -9.06 -18.14
CA HIS A 216 14.59 -7.74 -18.05
C HIS A 216 14.47 -6.86 -19.32
N LEU A 217 14.02 -7.45 -20.44
CA LEU A 217 13.74 -6.76 -21.70
C LEU A 217 12.24 -6.62 -22.00
N LEU A 218 11.36 -7.07 -21.10
CA LEU A 218 9.91 -6.95 -21.29
C LEU A 218 9.51 -5.47 -21.38
N SER A 219 8.73 -5.17 -22.41
CA SER A 219 8.36 -3.82 -22.79
C SER A 219 6.87 -3.69 -23.11
N ASP A 220 6.41 -2.46 -23.30
CA ASP A 220 5.04 -2.19 -23.71
C ASP A 220 4.74 -2.78 -25.10
N ALA A 221 5.75 -2.86 -25.98
CA ALA A 221 5.62 -3.45 -27.31
C ALA A 221 5.28 -4.95 -27.25
N ASP A 222 5.79 -5.67 -26.26
CA ASP A 222 5.48 -7.10 -26.07
C ASP A 222 4.00 -7.29 -25.72
N ILE A 223 3.50 -6.52 -24.76
CA ILE A 223 2.09 -6.57 -24.36
C ILE A 223 1.18 -6.08 -25.49
N GLN A 224 1.56 -5.01 -26.20
CA GLN A 224 0.80 -4.53 -27.36
C GLN A 224 0.74 -5.58 -28.48
N ASN A 225 1.80 -6.35 -28.70
CA ASN A 225 1.81 -7.38 -29.73
C ASN A 225 0.85 -8.53 -29.40
N VAL A 226 0.80 -8.97 -28.13
CA VAL A 226 -0.15 -10.01 -27.68
C VAL A 226 -1.58 -9.45 -27.64
N ARG A 227 -1.78 -8.20 -27.24
CA ARG A 227 -3.10 -7.53 -27.19
C ARG A 227 -3.82 -7.42 -28.53
N LYS A 228 -3.11 -7.56 -29.65
CA LYS A 228 -3.75 -7.67 -30.98
C LYS A 228 -4.71 -8.87 -31.07
N TYR A 229 -4.51 -9.90 -30.26
CA TYR A 229 -5.22 -11.18 -30.36
C TYR A 229 -5.93 -11.61 -29.07
N PHE A 230 -5.53 -11.06 -27.91
CA PHE A 230 -6.03 -11.50 -26.60
C PHE A 230 -6.54 -10.32 -25.78
N SER A 231 -7.60 -10.55 -24.99
CA SER A 231 -8.11 -9.56 -24.03
C SER A 231 -7.14 -9.33 -22.87
N ASP A 232 -7.29 -8.24 -22.12
CA ASP A 232 -6.47 -7.98 -20.92
C ASP A 232 -6.59 -9.11 -19.88
N ASP A 233 -7.75 -9.75 -19.76
CA ASP A 233 -7.94 -10.91 -18.88
C ASP A 233 -7.20 -12.15 -19.41
N GLN A 234 -7.27 -12.44 -20.71
CA GLN A 234 -6.51 -13.54 -21.31
C GLN A 234 -4.99 -13.31 -21.21
N ILE A 235 -4.53 -12.06 -21.35
CA ILE A 235 -3.13 -11.69 -21.15
C ILE A 235 -2.72 -11.90 -19.69
N LEU A 236 -3.55 -11.47 -18.73
CA LEU A 236 -3.26 -11.71 -17.31
C LEU A 236 -3.27 -13.21 -16.99
N GLU A 237 -4.22 -13.98 -17.49
CA GLU A 237 -4.24 -15.44 -17.37
C GLU A 237 -2.95 -16.06 -17.93
N MET A 238 -2.50 -15.59 -19.11
CA MET A 238 -1.24 -16.01 -19.72
C MET A 238 -0.03 -15.69 -18.83
N ILE A 239 0.07 -14.46 -18.29
CA ILE A 239 1.13 -14.03 -17.37
C ILE A 239 1.14 -14.91 -16.11
N LEU A 240 -0.02 -15.13 -15.48
CA LEU A 240 -0.14 -15.92 -14.25
C LEU A 240 0.19 -17.40 -14.48
N SER A 241 -0.21 -17.95 -15.62
CA SER A 241 0.12 -19.31 -16.04
C SER A 241 1.62 -19.47 -16.24
N MET A 242 2.24 -18.62 -17.08
CA MET A 242 3.67 -18.70 -17.38
C MET A 242 4.56 -18.39 -16.18
N ALA A 243 4.15 -17.50 -15.28
CA ALA A 243 4.84 -17.26 -14.00
C ALA A 243 4.83 -18.52 -13.11
N GLY A 244 3.67 -19.19 -13.01
CA GLY A 244 3.55 -20.47 -12.31
C GLY A 244 4.42 -21.56 -12.94
N ASN A 245 4.44 -21.65 -14.27
CA ASN A 245 5.28 -22.59 -15.01
C ASN A 245 6.78 -22.38 -14.71
N ASN A 246 7.21 -21.12 -14.68
CA ASN A 246 8.57 -20.73 -14.31
C ASN A 246 8.93 -21.11 -12.87
N SER A 247 7.99 -20.95 -11.93
CA SER A 247 8.16 -21.40 -10.54
C SER A 247 8.31 -22.92 -10.47
N ILE A 248 7.44 -23.67 -11.16
CA ILE A 248 7.48 -25.14 -11.17
C ILE A 248 8.80 -25.64 -11.77
N ASN A 249 9.25 -25.09 -12.90
CA ASN A 249 10.52 -25.49 -13.49
C ASN A 249 11.68 -25.29 -12.51
N ARG A 250 11.74 -24.14 -11.84
CA ARG A 250 12.77 -23.85 -10.83
C ARG A 250 12.74 -24.82 -9.67
N TRP A 251 11.56 -25.11 -9.14
CA TRP A 251 11.41 -26.08 -8.08
C TRP A 251 11.91 -27.46 -8.49
N LYS A 252 11.41 -27.99 -9.62
CA LYS A 252 11.72 -29.34 -10.10
C LYS A 252 13.22 -29.53 -10.36
N GLU A 253 13.86 -28.52 -10.93
CA GLU A 253 15.28 -28.56 -11.24
C GLU A 253 16.18 -28.38 -10.03
N ALA A 254 15.86 -27.44 -9.13
CA ALA A 254 16.67 -27.15 -7.96
C ALA A 254 16.79 -28.34 -7.01
N VAL A 255 15.68 -29.07 -6.79
CA VAL A 255 15.65 -30.23 -5.88
C VAL A 255 15.88 -31.56 -6.62
N ALA A 256 16.00 -31.52 -7.95
CA ALA A 256 16.18 -32.66 -8.84
C ALA A 256 15.09 -33.74 -8.68
N VAL A 257 13.82 -33.37 -8.89
CA VAL A 257 12.71 -34.34 -8.81
C VAL A 257 12.86 -35.38 -9.95
N PRO A 258 12.92 -36.69 -9.63
CA PRO A 258 12.94 -37.74 -10.65
C PRO A 258 11.57 -37.92 -11.31
N GLN A 259 11.57 -38.44 -12.53
CA GLN A 259 10.34 -38.87 -13.22
C GLN A 259 9.86 -40.22 -12.68
N ASN A 260 8.55 -40.48 -12.78
CA ASN A 260 8.02 -41.80 -12.50
C ASN A 260 8.57 -42.83 -13.51
N ALA A 261 8.87 -44.05 -13.05
CA ALA A 261 9.39 -45.13 -13.91
C ALA A 261 8.48 -45.40 -15.12
N ASN A 262 7.16 -45.35 -14.91
CA ASN A 262 6.14 -45.56 -15.95
C ASN A 262 5.68 -44.26 -16.64
N GLY A 263 6.40 -43.15 -16.45
CA GLY A 263 6.10 -41.88 -17.12
C GLY A 263 6.45 -41.91 -18.61
N GLY A 264 5.69 -41.17 -19.43
CA GLY A 264 5.98 -40.95 -20.84
C GLY A 264 4.89 -41.43 -21.80
N GLY A 265 4.78 -40.76 -22.95
CA GLY A 265 3.73 -41.02 -23.93
C GLY A 265 2.34 -40.78 -23.34
N LEU A 266 1.40 -41.68 -23.58
CA LEU A 266 0.02 -41.63 -23.06
C LEU A 266 -0.16 -42.25 -21.66
N SER A 267 0.92 -42.44 -20.88
CA SER A 267 0.85 -43.17 -19.59
C SER A 267 0.12 -42.42 -18.47
N MET A 268 -0.15 -41.12 -18.63
CA MET A 268 -0.96 -40.34 -17.70
C MET A 268 -2.43 -40.45 -18.10
N GLY A 269 -3.19 -41.29 -17.39
CA GLY A 269 -4.65 -41.35 -17.50
C GLY A 269 -5.26 -39.99 -17.14
N PHE A 270 -5.52 -39.16 -18.15
CA PHE A 270 -6.42 -38.02 -18.00
C PHE A 270 -7.83 -38.57 -17.81
N GLY A 271 -8.33 -38.46 -16.58
CA GLY A 271 -9.59 -39.09 -16.17
C GLY A 271 -10.76 -38.79 -17.10
N GLY A 272 -11.51 -39.85 -17.43
CA GLY A 272 -12.92 -39.76 -17.77
C GLY A 272 -13.28 -39.25 -19.17
N ARG A 273 -12.75 -39.86 -20.23
CA ARG A 273 -13.45 -39.91 -21.52
C ARG A 273 -13.68 -41.36 -21.94
N GLN A 274 -14.77 -41.95 -21.46
CA GLN A 274 -15.53 -42.88 -22.29
C GLN A 274 -16.26 -42.00 -23.33
N GLY A 275 -15.71 -41.85 -24.54
CA GLY A 275 -16.39 -41.07 -25.59
C GLY A 275 -15.52 -40.29 -26.56
N SER A 276 -14.26 -40.65 -26.77
CA SER A 276 -13.54 -40.30 -27.99
C SER A 276 -13.16 -41.60 -28.67
N GLU A 277 -13.85 -41.94 -29.76
CA GLU A 277 -13.40 -42.99 -30.66
C GLU A 277 -11.94 -42.70 -31.06
N THR A 278 -11.10 -43.74 -31.04
CA THR A 278 -9.71 -43.79 -31.50
C THR A 278 -8.63 -43.09 -30.66
N VAL A 279 -8.36 -43.58 -29.44
CA VAL A 279 -6.97 -43.56 -28.95
C VAL A 279 -6.23 -44.69 -29.66
N ASP A 280 -5.44 -44.36 -30.67
CA ASP A 280 -4.64 -45.31 -31.43
C ASP A 280 -3.69 -46.08 -30.49
N ALA A 281 -3.94 -47.38 -30.35
CA ALA A 281 -3.17 -48.29 -29.49
C ALA A 281 -1.71 -48.49 -29.96
N SER A 282 -1.34 -47.96 -31.14
CA SER A 282 0.03 -47.99 -31.65
C SER A 282 0.95 -46.91 -31.04
N ARG A 283 0.43 -45.96 -30.25
CA ARG A 283 1.22 -44.89 -29.65
C ARG A 283 2.04 -45.37 -28.44
N PRO A 284 3.31 -44.97 -28.29
CA PRO A 284 4.14 -45.40 -27.16
C PRO A 284 3.56 -44.94 -25.81
N SER A 285 3.66 -45.81 -24.80
CA SER A 285 3.27 -45.53 -23.41
C SER A 285 4.38 -45.98 -22.47
N GLY A 286 4.59 -45.24 -21.38
CA GLY A 286 5.61 -45.58 -20.38
C GLY A 286 7.03 -45.19 -20.78
N THR A 287 7.22 -44.47 -21.88
CA THR A 287 8.52 -43.96 -22.35
C THR A 287 8.38 -42.56 -22.96
N TYR A 288 9.39 -41.72 -22.75
CA TYR A 288 9.53 -40.43 -23.42
C TYR A 288 10.25 -40.52 -24.76
N GLU A 289 10.84 -41.67 -25.12
CA GLU A 289 11.50 -41.91 -26.42
C GLU A 289 10.48 -42.24 -27.52
N THR A 290 9.57 -41.30 -27.78
CA THR A 290 8.58 -41.45 -28.85
C THR A 290 9.21 -41.13 -30.23
N PRO A 291 8.68 -41.72 -31.33
CA PRO A 291 9.25 -41.54 -32.67
C PRO A 291 9.37 -40.06 -33.08
N THR A 292 10.50 -39.72 -33.71
CA THR A 292 10.74 -38.39 -34.31
C THR A 292 10.80 -38.54 -35.83
N SER A 293 10.02 -37.75 -36.56
CA SER A 293 10.02 -37.79 -38.02
C SER A 293 11.35 -37.28 -38.61
N PRO A 294 11.73 -37.70 -39.83
CA PRO A 294 12.98 -37.26 -40.46
C PRO A 294 13.12 -35.73 -40.59
N GLU A 295 12.01 -35.00 -40.75
CA GLU A 295 12.00 -33.53 -40.83
C GLU A 295 12.56 -32.90 -39.55
N PHE A 296 12.16 -33.38 -38.37
CA PHE A 296 12.53 -32.78 -37.09
C PHE A 296 13.74 -33.44 -36.42
N ALA A 297 14.20 -34.60 -36.92
CA ALA A 297 15.29 -35.36 -36.29
C ALA A 297 16.62 -34.59 -36.22
N LYS A 298 16.93 -33.78 -37.24
CA LYS A 298 18.15 -32.96 -37.33
C LYS A 298 17.90 -31.46 -37.17
N GLN A 299 16.65 -31.06 -36.94
CA GLN A 299 16.27 -29.67 -36.81
C GLN A 299 16.77 -29.11 -35.47
N LEU A 300 17.56 -28.04 -35.53
CA LEU A 300 18.02 -27.34 -34.32
C LEU A 300 16.88 -26.50 -33.71
N SER A 301 16.80 -26.52 -32.38
CA SER A 301 15.90 -25.65 -31.62
C SER A 301 16.19 -24.17 -31.89
N LYS A 302 15.12 -23.40 -32.09
CA LYS A 302 15.13 -21.93 -32.12
C LYS A 302 14.70 -21.31 -30.79
N ILE A 303 14.27 -22.14 -29.84
CA ILE A 303 13.81 -21.69 -28.52
C ILE A 303 14.99 -21.48 -27.57
N VAL A 304 15.92 -22.43 -27.50
CA VAL A 304 17.01 -22.37 -26.53
C VAL A 304 18.10 -21.39 -26.91
N LEU A 305 18.83 -20.88 -25.91
CA LEU A 305 20.06 -20.13 -26.11
C LEU A 305 21.21 -21.08 -26.44
N VAL A 306 21.96 -20.77 -27.49
CA VAL A 306 23.16 -21.50 -27.92
C VAL A 306 24.36 -20.55 -27.99
N ASN A 307 25.53 -20.97 -27.50
CA ASN A 307 26.76 -20.21 -27.58
C ASN A 307 27.72 -20.96 -28.51
N ASN A 308 28.14 -20.35 -29.63
CA ASN A 308 28.96 -20.97 -30.68
C ASN A 308 28.57 -22.44 -30.95
N PRO A 309 27.44 -22.69 -31.65
CA PRO A 309 27.06 -24.07 -31.95
C PRO A 309 28.17 -24.71 -32.80
N GLU A 310 28.87 -25.71 -32.25
CA GLU A 310 29.76 -26.49 -33.08
C GLU A 310 28.90 -27.26 -34.11
N PRO A 311 29.27 -27.27 -35.41
CA PRO A 311 28.41 -27.79 -36.47
C PRO A 311 27.97 -29.26 -36.30
N GLU A 312 28.73 -30.04 -35.53
CA GLU A 312 28.47 -31.45 -35.25
C GLU A 312 27.97 -31.70 -33.81
N SER A 313 27.90 -30.67 -32.97
CA SER A 313 27.49 -30.83 -31.57
C SER A 313 25.97 -30.84 -31.46
N ILE A 314 25.48 -31.93 -30.88
CA ILE A 314 24.06 -32.23 -30.74
C ILE A 314 23.50 -31.64 -29.41
N ALA A 315 24.36 -31.32 -28.42
CA ALA A 315 24.00 -30.51 -27.25
C ALA A 315 24.99 -29.33 -27.05
N THR A 316 24.63 -28.33 -26.25
CA THR A 316 25.52 -27.20 -25.91
C THR A 316 25.61 -26.96 -24.41
N ALA A 317 26.67 -26.29 -23.97
CA ALA A 317 26.79 -25.85 -22.58
C ALA A 317 25.65 -24.88 -22.26
N THR A 318 24.94 -25.13 -21.17
CA THR A 318 23.92 -24.19 -20.69
C THR A 318 24.60 -22.89 -20.23
N PHE A 319 24.10 -21.76 -20.70
CA PHE A 319 24.52 -20.45 -20.25
C PHE A 319 23.33 -19.50 -20.12
N SER A 320 23.51 -18.44 -19.34
CA SER A 320 22.58 -17.31 -19.27
C SER A 320 23.24 -16.03 -19.75
N ASN A 321 22.46 -15.14 -20.36
CA ASN A 321 22.90 -13.86 -20.90
C ASN A 321 22.30 -12.68 -20.11
N ARG A 322 22.29 -12.74 -18.77
CA ARG A 322 21.89 -11.59 -17.95
C ARG A 322 22.96 -10.48 -18.03
N PRO A 323 22.57 -9.22 -18.31
CA PRO A 323 23.52 -8.12 -18.31
C PRO A 323 24.04 -7.85 -16.90
N ARG A 324 25.23 -7.23 -16.82
CA ARG A 324 25.77 -6.71 -15.55
C ARG A 324 24.78 -5.75 -14.88
N LEU A 325 24.80 -5.73 -13.55
CA LEU A 325 23.94 -4.85 -12.75
C LEU A 325 24.36 -3.38 -12.92
N GLU A 326 23.37 -2.49 -12.98
CA GLU A 326 23.59 -1.05 -13.16
C GLU A 326 24.04 -0.36 -11.87
N PRO A 327 24.75 0.79 -11.97
CA PRO A 327 25.15 1.56 -10.79
C PRO A 327 23.94 2.14 -10.02
N ILE A 328 24.18 2.49 -8.76
CA ILE A 328 23.19 2.99 -7.79
C ILE A 328 22.30 4.10 -8.37
N ASP A 329 22.88 5.10 -9.02
CA ASP A 329 22.13 6.25 -9.56
C ASP A 329 21.12 5.85 -10.63
N TYR A 330 21.48 4.85 -11.45
CA TYR A 330 20.56 4.31 -12.46
C TYR A 330 19.41 3.56 -11.80
N VAL A 331 19.69 2.77 -10.76
CA VAL A 331 18.66 2.06 -9.99
C VAL A 331 17.68 3.03 -9.37
N LYS A 332 18.17 4.08 -8.70
CA LYS A 332 17.35 5.13 -8.11
C LYS A 332 16.46 5.82 -9.15
N LYS A 333 17.04 6.16 -10.31
CA LYS A 333 16.28 6.72 -11.44
C LYS A 333 15.16 5.77 -11.88
N LYS A 334 15.44 4.47 -12.03
CA LYS A 334 14.43 3.48 -12.45
C LYS A 334 13.35 3.23 -11.40
N LEU A 335 13.67 3.29 -10.11
CA LEU A 335 12.67 3.23 -9.05
C LEU A 335 11.72 4.45 -9.09
N LEU A 336 12.25 5.65 -9.35
CA LEU A 336 11.44 6.86 -9.55
C LEU A 336 10.57 6.79 -10.81
N GLU A 337 11.11 6.28 -11.92
CA GLU A 337 10.32 6.03 -13.14
C GLU A 337 9.22 5.00 -12.88
N CYS A 338 9.48 3.97 -12.08
CA CYS A 338 8.51 2.95 -11.70
C CYS A 338 7.29 3.56 -11.01
N ALA A 339 7.45 4.55 -10.14
CA ALA A 339 6.34 5.21 -9.44
C ALA A 339 5.35 5.92 -10.38
N ASN A 340 5.79 6.30 -11.57
CA ASN A 340 5.00 7.06 -12.55
C ASN A 340 4.47 6.19 -13.70
N ARG A 341 4.59 4.86 -13.62
CA ARG A 341 4.09 3.96 -14.66
C ARG A 341 2.56 3.94 -14.69
N THR A 342 2.03 3.71 -15.88
CA THR A 342 0.66 3.25 -16.05
C THR A 342 0.68 1.72 -16.14
N SER A 343 -0.12 1.06 -15.31
CA SER A 343 -0.25 -0.40 -15.38
C SER A 343 -0.70 -0.82 -16.78
N ARG A 344 -0.01 -1.81 -17.36
CA ARG A 344 -0.32 -2.35 -18.68
C ARG A 344 -1.63 -3.11 -18.68
N ILE A 345 -2.00 -3.73 -17.57
CA ILE A 345 -3.31 -4.36 -17.35
C ILE A 345 -4.10 -3.50 -16.34
N PRO A 346 -5.34 -3.07 -16.63
CA PRO A 346 -6.04 -2.15 -15.75
C PRO A 346 -6.31 -2.77 -14.37
N LEU A 347 -6.03 -2.00 -13.31
CA LEU A 347 -6.19 -2.43 -11.92
C LEU A 347 -7.63 -2.33 -11.46
N ILE A 348 -8.07 -3.27 -10.62
CA ILE A 348 -9.38 -3.18 -9.95
C ILE A 348 -9.36 -2.03 -8.93
N ALA A 349 -10.50 -1.36 -8.76
CA ALA A 349 -10.66 -0.31 -7.74
C ALA A 349 -10.45 -0.89 -6.33
N GLU A 350 -10.02 -0.07 -5.38
CA GLU A 350 -9.61 -0.57 -4.06
C GLU A 350 -10.77 -1.16 -3.24
N ASP A 351 -11.92 -0.51 -3.26
CA ASP A 351 -13.17 -0.98 -2.66
C ASP A 351 -13.57 -2.37 -3.19
N VAL A 352 -13.60 -2.52 -4.52
CA VAL A 352 -13.91 -3.79 -5.19
C VAL A 352 -12.83 -4.85 -4.93
N THR A 353 -11.56 -4.43 -4.80
CA THR A 353 -10.46 -5.33 -4.46
C THR A 353 -10.63 -5.92 -3.06
N ARG A 354 -11.07 -5.10 -2.10
CA ARG A 354 -11.33 -5.55 -0.72
C ARG A 354 -12.46 -6.55 -0.63
N GLU A 355 -13.51 -6.37 -1.44
CA GLU A 355 -14.61 -7.33 -1.56
C GLU A 355 -14.13 -8.66 -2.16
N ARG A 356 -13.40 -8.61 -3.28
CA ARG A 356 -12.97 -9.80 -4.03
C ARG A 356 -11.86 -10.59 -3.35
N ILE A 357 -11.00 -9.90 -2.59
CA ILE A 357 -9.85 -10.49 -1.91
C ILE A 357 -9.90 -10.07 -0.44
N PRO A 358 -10.62 -10.79 0.42
CA PRO A 358 -10.75 -10.42 1.85
C PRO A 358 -9.41 -10.31 2.59
N LEU A 359 -8.39 -11.07 2.17
CA LEU A 359 -7.02 -10.99 2.72
C LEU A 359 -6.37 -9.61 2.53
N SER A 360 -6.85 -8.80 1.57
CA SER A 360 -6.37 -7.42 1.41
C SER A 360 -6.73 -6.52 2.59
N ALA A 361 -7.65 -6.95 3.47
CA ALA A 361 -7.92 -6.27 4.74
C ALA A 361 -6.71 -6.22 5.68
N ALA A 362 -5.69 -7.07 5.48
CA ALA A 362 -4.41 -6.97 6.19
C ALA A 362 -3.66 -5.66 5.89
N TYR A 363 -4.02 -4.97 4.80
CA TYR A 363 -3.47 -3.66 4.43
C TYR A 363 -4.46 -2.56 4.82
N SER A 364 -4.16 -1.85 5.91
CA SER A 364 -4.99 -0.78 6.47
C SER A 364 -4.95 0.54 5.67
N GLY A 365 -3.97 0.72 4.79
CA GLY A 365 -3.85 1.84 3.85
C GLY A 365 -4.23 1.45 2.41
N ALA A 366 -3.71 2.16 1.41
CA ALA A 366 -3.94 1.84 -0.01
C ALA A 366 -3.68 0.35 -0.30
N VAL A 367 -4.60 -0.31 -1.01
CA VAL A 367 -4.41 -1.72 -1.35
C VAL A 367 -3.28 -1.85 -2.37
N PRO A 368 -2.24 -2.68 -2.12
CA PRO A 368 -1.13 -2.83 -3.04
C PRO A 368 -1.57 -3.13 -4.48
N ASN A 369 -0.93 -2.49 -5.45
CA ASN A 369 -1.26 -2.61 -6.87
C ASN A 369 -1.20 -4.06 -7.36
N TRP A 370 -0.30 -4.89 -6.81
CA TRP A 370 -0.24 -6.31 -7.14
C TRP A 370 -1.48 -7.10 -6.68
N ILE A 371 -2.09 -6.73 -5.55
CA ILE A 371 -3.35 -7.34 -5.08
C ILE A 371 -4.52 -6.85 -5.92
N ARG A 372 -4.55 -5.57 -6.28
CA ARG A 372 -5.56 -4.97 -7.17
C ARG A 372 -5.52 -5.58 -8.58
N LEU A 373 -4.35 -5.96 -9.07
CA LEU A 373 -4.19 -6.72 -10.30
C LEU A 373 -4.80 -8.12 -10.16
N LEU A 374 -4.44 -8.84 -9.09
CA LEU A 374 -4.91 -10.21 -8.85
C LEU A 374 -6.41 -10.31 -8.58
N ALA A 375 -7.05 -9.24 -8.07
CA ALA A 375 -8.48 -9.17 -7.85
C ALA A 375 -9.34 -9.23 -9.13
N ARG A 376 -8.72 -9.19 -10.32
CA ARG A 376 -9.40 -9.58 -11.56
C ARG A 376 -9.89 -11.02 -11.53
N PHE A 377 -9.18 -11.89 -10.81
CA PHE A 377 -9.49 -13.30 -10.65
C PHE A 377 -9.64 -13.65 -9.16
N PRO A 378 -10.81 -13.45 -8.55
CA PRO A 378 -10.97 -13.58 -7.10
C PRO A 378 -10.49 -14.92 -6.52
N VAL A 379 -10.74 -16.04 -7.20
CA VAL A 379 -10.40 -17.37 -6.68
C VAL A 379 -8.89 -17.62 -6.81
N SER A 380 -8.36 -17.56 -8.02
CA SER A 380 -6.94 -17.82 -8.28
C SER A 380 -6.04 -16.72 -7.75
N GLY A 381 -6.46 -15.46 -7.88
CA GLY A 381 -5.83 -14.29 -7.30
C GLY A 381 -5.82 -14.33 -5.78
N GLY A 382 -6.93 -14.66 -5.12
CA GLY A 382 -7.00 -14.80 -3.67
C GLY A 382 -6.02 -15.87 -3.15
N SER A 383 -5.95 -17.01 -3.82
CA SER A 383 -4.99 -18.08 -3.48
C SER A 383 -3.53 -17.63 -3.66
N ARG A 384 -3.22 -16.83 -4.69
CA ARG A 384 -1.87 -16.29 -4.91
C ARG A 384 -1.49 -15.22 -3.90
N VAL A 385 -2.44 -14.36 -3.52
CA VAL A 385 -2.27 -13.39 -2.42
C VAL A 385 -1.94 -14.13 -1.13
N ALA A 386 -2.74 -15.14 -0.77
CA ALA A 386 -2.49 -15.97 0.40
C ALA A 386 -1.09 -16.59 0.38
N THR A 387 -0.73 -17.26 -0.74
CA THR A 387 0.59 -17.91 -0.89
C THR A 387 1.74 -16.92 -0.75
N THR A 388 1.60 -15.72 -1.31
CA THR A 388 2.63 -14.68 -1.22
C THR A 388 2.78 -14.19 0.21
N LEU A 389 1.68 -13.88 0.90
CA LEU A 389 1.71 -13.43 2.29
C LEU A 389 2.28 -14.49 3.23
N THR A 390 1.84 -15.75 3.10
CA THR A 390 2.36 -16.86 3.90
C THR A 390 3.85 -17.08 3.67
N ALA A 391 4.33 -16.94 2.43
CA ALA A 391 5.76 -17.05 2.13
C ALA A 391 6.60 -15.94 2.79
N GLU A 392 6.05 -14.73 2.98
CA GLU A 392 6.71 -13.66 3.72
C GLU A 392 6.72 -13.92 5.23
N GLU A 393 5.59 -14.35 5.79
CA GLU A 393 5.39 -14.43 7.24
C GLU A 393 5.93 -15.71 7.87
N ASN A 394 5.83 -16.86 7.18
CA ASN A 394 6.07 -18.18 7.77
C ASN A 394 7.41 -18.80 7.34
N GLY A 395 7.84 -19.81 8.06
CA GLY A 395 9.10 -20.51 7.82
C GLY A 395 10.24 -19.99 8.70
N ASP A 396 11.41 -20.60 8.54
CA ASP A 396 12.55 -20.43 9.45
C ASP A 396 13.55 -19.38 8.92
N LEU A 397 13.47 -19.03 7.64
CA LEU A 397 14.26 -17.94 7.08
C LEU A 397 13.85 -16.61 7.70
N SER A 398 14.83 -15.85 8.19
CA SER A 398 14.58 -14.52 8.78
C SER A 398 13.95 -13.56 7.76
N ARG A 399 13.16 -12.60 8.25
CA ARG A 399 12.59 -11.54 7.40
C ARG A 399 13.66 -10.75 6.64
N LEU A 400 14.82 -10.52 7.27
CA LEU A 400 15.95 -9.87 6.62
C LEU A 400 16.49 -10.71 5.46
N LEU A 401 16.72 -12.00 5.66
CA LEU A 401 17.22 -12.89 4.61
C LEU A 401 16.23 -12.99 3.43
N LYS A 402 14.94 -13.08 3.71
CA LYS A 402 13.88 -13.04 2.69
C LYS A 402 13.89 -11.73 1.91
N ALA A 403 14.00 -10.59 2.58
CA ALA A 403 14.09 -9.28 1.92
C ALA A 403 15.36 -9.14 1.06
N GLN A 404 16.50 -9.67 1.54
CA GLN A 404 17.76 -9.71 0.78
C GLN A 404 17.66 -10.59 -0.47
N ILE A 405 17.08 -11.79 -0.35
CA ILE A 405 16.81 -12.67 -1.50
C ILE A 405 15.90 -11.97 -2.51
N SER A 406 14.87 -11.27 -2.03
CA SER A 406 13.94 -10.50 -2.87
C SER A 406 14.66 -9.41 -3.66
N TRP A 407 15.55 -8.66 -3.01
CA TRP A 407 16.40 -7.67 -3.66
C TRP A 407 17.27 -8.29 -4.76
N ILE A 408 18.03 -9.34 -4.44
CA ILE A 408 18.94 -10.03 -5.39
C ILE A 408 18.16 -10.47 -6.64
N LEU A 409 17.02 -11.14 -6.46
CA LEU A 409 16.21 -11.64 -7.57
C LEU A 409 15.59 -10.50 -8.39
N ALA A 410 15.04 -9.47 -7.73
CA ALA A 410 14.43 -8.33 -8.42
C ALA A 410 15.46 -7.51 -9.22
N ARG A 411 16.69 -7.37 -8.70
CA ARG A 411 17.81 -6.74 -9.42
C ARG A 411 18.20 -7.50 -10.67
N GLN A 412 18.30 -8.83 -10.60
CA GLN A 412 18.62 -9.66 -11.76
C GLN A 412 17.57 -9.55 -12.87
N ASP A 413 16.29 -9.59 -12.50
CA ASP A 413 15.19 -9.52 -13.45
C ASP A 413 14.88 -8.10 -13.92
N ARG A 414 15.47 -7.06 -13.29
CA ARG A 414 15.05 -5.65 -13.44
C ARG A 414 13.55 -5.47 -13.20
N ALA A 415 13.04 -6.20 -12.21
CA ALA A 415 11.64 -6.13 -11.79
C ALA A 415 11.48 -4.93 -10.85
N TRP A 416 11.37 -3.73 -11.41
CA TRP A 416 11.45 -2.47 -10.68
C TRP A 416 10.35 -2.30 -9.63
N TYR A 417 9.16 -2.85 -9.91
CA TYR A 417 8.08 -2.87 -8.91
C TYR A 417 8.47 -3.73 -7.69
N ALA A 418 8.86 -4.98 -7.91
CA ALA A 418 9.28 -5.88 -6.83
C ALA A 418 10.53 -5.37 -6.11
N LEU A 419 11.44 -4.71 -6.84
CA LEU A 419 12.63 -4.07 -6.28
C LEU A 419 12.27 -2.92 -5.34
N SER A 420 11.25 -2.12 -5.67
CA SER A 420 10.75 -1.05 -4.81
C SER A 420 10.19 -1.58 -3.48
N LEU A 421 9.50 -2.73 -3.51
CA LEU A 421 9.01 -3.40 -2.31
C LEU A 421 10.16 -3.94 -1.46
N ALA A 422 11.14 -4.61 -2.08
CA ALA A 422 12.32 -5.12 -1.39
C ALA A 422 13.14 -3.99 -0.75
N TYR A 423 13.30 -2.85 -1.44
CA TYR A 423 13.96 -1.66 -0.90
C TYR A 423 13.25 -1.12 0.35
N ALA A 424 11.92 -1.01 0.27
CA ALA A 424 11.10 -0.54 1.39
C ALA A 424 11.18 -1.50 2.59
N ASP A 425 11.13 -2.82 2.35
CA ASP A 425 11.22 -3.82 3.41
C ASP A 425 12.61 -3.85 4.07
N LEU A 426 13.68 -3.76 3.28
CA LEU A 426 15.06 -3.66 3.82
C LEU A 426 15.25 -2.38 4.64
N THR A 427 14.69 -1.26 4.18
CA THR A 427 14.72 0.01 4.92
C THR A 427 13.97 -0.11 6.25
N LYS A 428 12.77 -0.70 6.26
CA LYS A 428 11.99 -0.98 7.50
C LYS A 428 12.74 -1.90 8.47
N LEU A 429 13.62 -2.76 7.96
CA LEU A 429 14.49 -3.63 8.73
C LEU A 429 15.83 -2.97 9.11
N ASN A 430 15.89 -1.64 9.07
CA ASN A 430 17.03 -0.81 9.46
C ASN A 430 18.32 -1.10 8.66
N GLN A 431 18.20 -1.54 7.40
CA GLN A 431 19.37 -1.62 6.52
C GLN A 431 19.68 -0.24 5.94
N SER A 432 20.94 0.17 6.05
CA SER A 432 21.46 1.36 5.36
C SER A 432 21.49 1.16 3.84
N GLU A 433 21.52 2.26 3.09
CA GLU A 433 21.60 2.21 1.63
C GLU A 433 22.87 1.46 1.17
N GLU A 434 23.99 1.67 1.85
CA GLU A 434 25.25 0.97 1.60
C GLU A 434 25.10 -0.55 1.79
N GLN A 435 24.41 -0.99 2.84
CA GLN A 435 24.16 -2.42 3.09
C GLN A 435 23.22 -3.02 2.05
N ILE A 436 22.21 -2.27 1.61
CA ILE A 436 21.28 -2.71 0.57
C ILE A 436 22.03 -2.91 -0.75
N PHE A 437 22.81 -1.92 -1.19
CA PHE A 437 23.55 -2.02 -2.45
C PHE A 437 24.75 -2.97 -2.39
N ALA A 438 25.27 -3.30 -1.20
CA ALA A 438 26.25 -4.38 -1.04
C ALA A 438 25.72 -5.76 -1.48
N LEU A 439 24.39 -5.95 -1.53
CA LEU A 439 23.76 -7.16 -2.06
C LEU A 439 23.96 -7.32 -3.58
N ASP A 440 24.30 -6.27 -4.31
CA ASP A 440 24.67 -6.34 -5.74
C ASP A 440 26.12 -6.83 -5.95
N GLY A 441 26.91 -6.89 -4.87
CA GLY A 441 28.35 -7.17 -4.88
C GLY A 441 28.75 -8.65 -4.87
N ASP A 442 29.98 -8.92 -4.42
CA ASP A 442 30.59 -10.28 -4.37
C ASP A 442 30.31 -11.04 -3.06
N TRP A 443 29.55 -10.42 -2.16
CA TRP A 443 29.13 -10.93 -0.85
C TRP A 443 30.26 -11.37 0.09
N LYS A 444 31.51 -10.95 -0.12
CA LYS A 444 32.63 -11.33 0.77
C LYS A 444 32.44 -10.92 2.23
N SER A 445 31.64 -9.89 2.48
CA SER A 445 31.32 -9.40 3.83
C SER A 445 30.20 -10.18 4.53
N PHE A 446 29.53 -11.10 3.83
CA PHE A 446 28.46 -11.93 4.40
C PHE A 446 29.00 -13.27 4.91
N THR A 447 28.23 -13.95 5.76
CA THR A 447 28.64 -15.26 6.30
C THR A 447 28.72 -16.33 5.20
N PRO A 448 29.52 -17.40 5.36
CA PRO A 448 29.57 -18.50 4.39
C PRO A 448 28.21 -19.12 4.08
N ARG A 449 27.33 -19.20 5.10
CA ARG A 449 25.93 -19.65 4.96
C ARG A 449 25.14 -18.73 4.02
N GLU A 450 25.19 -17.42 4.24
CA GLU A 450 24.50 -16.44 3.39
C GLU A 450 25.05 -16.44 1.97
N GLN A 451 26.39 -16.47 1.81
CA GLN A 451 27.01 -16.55 0.49
C GLN A 451 26.56 -17.79 -0.30
N ALA A 452 26.40 -18.94 0.36
CA ALA A 452 25.90 -20.16 -0.28
C ALA A 452 24.44 -20.05 -0.71
N LEU A 453 23.59 -19.49 0.15
CA LEU A 453 22.19 -19.25 -0.21
C LEU A 453 22.08 -18.21 -1.33
N PHE A 454 22.81 -17.10 -1.25
CA PHE A 454 22.80 -16.05 -2.27
C PHE A 454 23.26 -16.54 -3.64
N ASP A 455 24.34 -17.32 -3.71
CA ASP A 455 24.83 -17.89 -4.96
C ASP A 455 23.81 -18.86 -5.58
N MET A 456 23.24 -19.74 -4.74
CA MET A 456 22.19 -20.68 -5.15
C MET A 456 20.96 -19.95 -5.69
N VAL A 457 20.39 -18.99 -4.94
CA VAL A 457 19.16 -18.29 -5.36
C VAL A 457 19.41 -17.40 -6.59
N LYS A 458 20.60 -16.78 -6.70
CA LYS A 458 20.98 -15.97 -7.86
C LYS A 458 21.03 -16.80 -9.13
N LYS A 459 21.64 -17.98 -9.09
CA LYS A 459 21.68 -18.91 -10.24
C LYS A 459 20.31 -19.50 -10.56
N LEU A 460 19.57 -19.91 -9.53
CA LEU A 460 18.21 -20.43 -9.70
C LEU A 460 17.24 -19.39 -10.28
N GLY A 461 17.36 -18.13 -9.84
CA GLY A 461 16.58 -17.00 -10.34
C GLY A 461 16.83 -16.74 -11.81
N ASP A 462 18.11 -16.76 -12.20
CA ASP A 462 18.57 -16.54 -13.55
C ASP A 462 18.01 -17.58 -14.54
N ALA A 463 18.42 -18.84 -14.38
CA ALA A 463 17.86 -19.98 -15.10
C ALA A 463 18.03 -21.26 -14.26
N PRO A 464 16.99 -22.10 -14.14
CA PRO A 464 17.07 -23.26 -13.25
C PRO A 464 18.11 -24.31 -13.65
N VAL A 465 18.42 -24.38 -14.94
CA VAL A 465 19.40 -25.33 -15.48
C VAL A 465 20.85 -24.94 -15.19
N VAL A 466 21.17 -23.65 -14.97
CA VAL A 466 22.55 -23.24 -14.64
C VAL A 466 22.93 -23.54 -13.18
N LEU A 467 21.97 -23.93 -12.34
CA LEU A 467 22.22 -24.34 -10.97
C LEU A 467 22.75 -25.79 -10.91
N SER A 468 24.01 -25.94 -10.53
CA SER A 468 24.70 -27.23 -10.43
C SER A 468 24.31 -28.02 -9.16
N ALA A 469 24.64 -29.32 -9.15
CA ALA A 469 24.47 -30.14 -7.95
C ALA A 469 25.42 -29.70 -6.82
N ALA A 470 26.65 -29.29 -7.15
CA ALA A 470 27.65 -28.84 -6.20
C ALA A 470 27.22 -27.59 -5.42
N GLU A 471 26.56 -26.63 -6.08
CA GLU A 471 26.06 -25.41 -5.42
C GLU A 471 24.91 -25.71 -4.47
N VAL A 472 23.98 -26.59 -4.85
CA VAL A 472 22.91 -27.04 -3.97
C VAL A 472 23.48 -27.81 -2.78
N LYS A 473 24.44 -28.71 -3.03
CA LYS A 473 25.15 -29.43 -1.96
C LYS A 473 25.85 -28.46 -1.00
N ARG A 474 26.55 -27.45 -1.51
CA ARG A 474 27.20 -26.42 -0.69
C ARG A 474 26.19 -25.66 0.17
N ALA A 475 25.01 -25.33 -0.36
CA ALA A 475 23.94 -24.70 0.42
C ALA A 475 23.42 -25.65 1.51
N VAL A 476 23.20 -26.93 1.20
CA VAL A 476 22.80 -27.96 2.19
C VAL A 476 23.85 -28.11 3.28
N ASP A 477 25.14 -28.19 2.92
CA ASP A 477 26.23 -28.38 3.87
C ASP A 477 26.38 -27.18 4.83
N LEU A 478 26.14 -25.96 4.35
CA LEU A 478 26.37 -24.72 5.13
C LEU A 478 25.11 -24.15 5.80
N ALA A 479 23.92 -24.35 5.23
CA ALA A 479 22.65 -23.84 5.75
C ALA A 479 21.73 -24.95 6.29
N GLY A 480 22.02 -26.22 5.98
CA GLY A 480 21.13 -27.34 6.25
C GLY A 480 20.08 -27.53 5.15
N PRO A 481 19.49 -28.75 5.04
CA PRO A 481 18.53 -29.07 3.99
C PRO A 481 17.23 -28.27 4.12
N ARG A 482 16.80 -27.97 5.35
CA ARG A 482 15.57 -27.25 5.63
C ARG A 482 15.60 -25.81 5.12
N ASP A 483 16.63 -25.04 5.49
CA ASP A 483 16.79 -23.65 5.05
C ASP A 483 17.04 -23.58 3.54
N THR A 484 17.79 -24.54 2.99
CA THR A 484 18.03 -24.64 1.54
C THR A 484 16.72 -24.84 0.78
N VAL A 485 15.86 -25.76 1.21
CA VAL A 485 14.56 -26.01 0.57
C VAL A 485 13.62 -24.81 0.70
N GLN A 486 13.61 -24.15 1.86
CA GLN A 486 12.83 -22.92 2.04
C GLN A 486 13.32 -21.79 1.15
N ALA A 487 14.64 -21.63 0.98
CA ALA A 487 15.23 -20.62 0.11
C ALA A 487 14.91 -20.92 -1.37
N ILE A 488 14.96 -22.18 -1.78
CA ILE A 488 14.51 -22.63 -3.10
C ILE A 488 13.03 -22.26 -3.30
N ASN A 489 12.16 -22.65 -2.36
CA ASN A 489 10.72 -22.38 -2.44
C ASN A 489 10.44 -20.87 -2.56
N TYR A 490 11.03 -20.07 -1.66
CA TYR A 490 10.89 -18.62 -1.64
C TYR A 490 11.40 -17.99 -2.96
N THR A 491 12.51 -18.47 -3.50
CA THR A 491 13.03 -18.05 -4.81
C THR A 491 12.04 -18.33 -5.93
N THR A 492 11.37 -19.49 -5.93
CA THR A 492 10.38 -19.80 -6.96
C THR A 492 9.15 -18.89 -6.90
N THR A 493 8.71 -18.53 -5.69
CA THR A 493 7.61 -17.57 -5.48
C THR A 493 8.01 -16.17 -5.92
N ARG A 494 9.22 -15.71 -5.55
CA ARG A 494 9.70 -14.37 -5.89
C ARG A 494 9.98 -14.18 -7.37
N THR A 495 10.57 -15.16 -8.04
CA THR A 495 10.79 -15.12 -9.50
C THR A 495 9.48 -15.08 -10.29
N ALA A 496 8.43 -15.75 -9.81
CA ALA A 496 7.09 -15.64 -10.35
C ALA A 496 6.49 -14.24 -10.09
N PHE A 497 6.60 -13.74 -8.86
CA PHE A 497 6.11 -12.42 -8.47
C PHE A 497 6.75 -11.29 -9.29
N ASN A 498 8.08 -11.32 -9.47
CA ASN A 498 8.83 -10.39 -10.32
C ASN A 498 8.27 -10.34 -11.73
N ARG A 499 8.06 -11.50 -12.34
CA ARG A 499 7.54 -11.60 -13.72
C ARG A 499 6.09 -11.14 -13.83
N ILE A 500 5.24 -11.45 -12.86
CA ILE A 500 3.84 -10.99 -12.83
C ILE A 500 3.79 -9.47 -12.80
N THR A 501 4.50 -8.87 -11.85
CA THR A 501 4.43 -7.43 -11.58
C THR A 501 5.12 -6.61 -12.66
N GLU A 502 6.26 -7.05 -13.18
CA GLU A 502 6.98 -6.35 -14.25
C GLU A 502 6.29 -6.53 -15.61
N ALA A 503 5.74 -7.70 -15.93
CA ALA A 503 4.96 -7.88 -17.17
C ALA A 503 3.69 -7.03 -17.16
N ALA A 504 3.01 -6.92 -16.02
CA ALA A 504 1.88 -6.01 -15.86
C ALA A 504 2.30 -4.53 -15.82
N GLY A 505 3.58 -4.22 -15.69
CA GLY A 505 4.09 -2.84 -15.66
C GLY A 505 3.56 -2.03 -14.48
N LEU A 506 3.42 -2.66 -13.31
CA LEU A 506 2.82 -2.01 -12.15
C LEU A 506 3.60 -0.76 -11.71
N PRO A 507 2.92 0.34 -11.35
CA PRO A 507 3.56 1.44 -10.66
C PRO A 507 3.92 1.04 -9.24
N SER A 508 5.08 1.48 -8.75
CA SER A 508 5.48 1.20 -7.37
C SER A 508 4.43 1.70 -6.39
N GLU A 509 4.34 1.07 -5.22
CA GLU A 509 3.48 1.60 -4.17
C GLU A 509 3.89 3.04 -3.84
N PRO A 510 2.95 3.90 -3.45
CA PRO A 510 3.30 5.21 -2.90
C PRO A 510 4.30 4.98 -1.78
N ALA A 511 5.52 5.53 -1.90
CA ALA A 511 6.52 5.46 -0.83
C ALA A 511 5.92 6.01 0.47
N ALA A 512 6.34 5.54 1.64
CA ALA A 512 5.94 6.17 2.88
C ALA A 512 6.36 7.66 2.92
N SER A 513 7.47 8.03 2.28
CA SER A 513 7.85 9.44 2.07
C SER A 513 7.07 10.17 0.98
N SER A 514 6.22 9.46 0.22
CA SER A 514 5.26 10.05 -0.73
C SER A 514 3.92 10.40 -0.07
N TYR A 515 3.77 10.15 1.22
CA TYR A 515 2.66 10.70 2.00
C TYR A 515 2.81 12.23 2.03
N LYS A 516 2.08 12.88 1.13
CA LYS A 516 2.25 14.30 0.81
C LYS A 516 1.81 15.13 2.01
N ILE A 517 2.78 15.72 2.71
CA ILE A 517 2.54 16.98 3.41
C ILE A 517 2.23 18.00 2.31
N ASP A 518 1.10 18.70 2.44
CA ASP A 518 0.69 19.66 1.43
C ASP A 518 1.71 20.82 1.41
N PRO A 519 2.31 21.14 0.25
CA PRO A 519 3.31 22.19 0.19
C PRO A 519 2.70 23.54 0.54
N VAL A 520 3.55 24.45 0.97
CA VAL A 520 3.16 25.83 1.30
C VAL A 520 3.50 26.73 0.12
N PRO A 521 2.52 27.36 -0.54
CA PRO A 521 2.80 28.40 -1.52
C PRO A 521 3.40 29.62 -0.83
N VAL A 522 4.46 30.22 -1.37
CA VAL A 522 5.09 31.43 -0.76
C VAL A 522 4.86 32.73 -1.51
N THR A 523 4.54 32.67 -2.81
CA THR A 523 4.20 33.85 -3.62
C THR A 523 2.69 33.93 -3.85
N ARG A 524 2.21 35.12 -4.25
CA ARG A 524 0.80 35.32 -4.56
C ARG A 524 0.31 34.42 -5.70
N ASP A 525 1.13 34.24 -6.74
CA ASP A 525 0.79 33.38 -7.88
C ASP A 525 0.76 31.90 -7.50
N ASP A 526 1.67 31.46 -6.63
CA ASP A 526 1.64 30.10 -6.10
C ASP A 526 0.38 29.86 -5.26
N VAL A 527 -0.06 30.85 -4.46
CA VAL A 527 -1.30 30.76 -3.69
C VAL A 527 -2.48 30.56 -4.64
N LYS A 528 -2.63 31.41 -5.65
CA LYS A 528 -3.72 31.30 -6.65
C LYS A 528 -3.72 29.94 -7.34
N ARG A 529 -2.54 29.46 -7.77
CA ARG A 529 -2.38 28.15 -8.40
C ARG A 529 -2.81 27.02 -7.48
N VAL A 530 -2.34 26.99 -6.23
CA VAL A 530 -2.70 25.96 -5.25
C VAL A 530 -4.19 26.00 -4.90
N LEU A 531 -4.79 27.19 -4.82
CA LEU A 531 -6.24 27.32 -4.62
C LEU A 531 -7.03 26.74 -5.78
N ASP A 532 -6.60 26.98 -7.01
CA ASP A 532 -7.24 26.40 -8.20
C ASP A 532 -7.05 24.87 -8.26
N GLU A 533 -5.83 24.38 -8.06
CA GLU A 533 -5.52 22.95 -7.99
C GLU A 533 -6.31 22.24 -6.88
N SER A 534 -6.60 22.92 -5.77
CA SER A 534 -7.38 22.34 -4.65
C SER A 534 -8.84 22.01 -5.00
N LYS A 535 -9.35 22.50 -6.14
CA LYS A 535 -10.64 22.07 -6.70
C LYS A 535 -10.64 20.60 -7.12
N MET A 536 -9.47 20.02 -7.35
CA MET A 536 -9.29 18.60 -7.71
C MET A 536 -8.62 17.80 -6.58
N ALA A 537 -8.56 18.36 -5.37
CA ALA A 537 -7.97 17.68 -4.22
C ALA A 537 -8.73 16.39 -3.89
N LYS A 538 -7.97 15.35 -3.53
CA LYS A 538 -8.53 14.08 -3.02
C LYS A 538 -8.59 14.15 -1.49
N PRO A 539 -9.79 14.15 -0.87
CA PRO A 539 -9.92 14.15 0.58
C PRO A 539 -9.24 12.95 1.24
N ARG A 540 -8.71 13.13 2.46
CA ARG A 540 -8.01 12.06 3.20
C ARG A 540 -8.96 10.99 3.76
N LEU A 541 -10.23 11.34 3.94
CA LEU A 541 -11.33 10.39 4.17
C LEU A 541 -12.29 10.42 2.98
N PRO A 542 -12.96 9.30 2.63
CA PRO A 542 -13.88 9.24 1.51
C PRO A 542 -14.89 10.40 1.47
N ALA A 543 -15.01 11.06 0.33
CA ALA A 543 -16.06 12.06 0.16
C ALA A 543 -17.43 11.37 0.17
N PRO A 544 -18.46 11.96 0.81
CA PRO A 544 -19.81 11.43 0.67
C PRO A 544 -20.23 11.44 -0.80
N PRO A 545 -20.89 10.38 -1.30
CA PRO A 545 -21.40 10.34 -2.67
C PRO A 545 -22.37 11.50 -2.90
N LEU A 546 -22.42 12.00 -4.14
CA LEU A 546 -23.40 13.01 -4.53
C LEU A 546 -24.79 12.37 -4.59
N THR A 547 -25.76 13.02 -3.98
CA THR A 547 -27.18 12.69 -4.15
C THR A 547 -27.68 13.19 -5.51
N GLU A 548 -28.77 12.59 -6.01
CA GLU A 548 -29.39 13.02 -7.27
C GLU A 548 -29.84 14.50 -7.20
N ALA A 549 -30.36 14.95 -6.06
CA ALA A 549 -30.73 16.34 -5.84
C ALA A 549 -29.52 17.29 -5.92
N GLU A 550 -28.36 16.88 -5.37
CA GLU A 550 -27.12 17.65 -5.49
C GLU A 550 -26.63 17.72 -6.94
N ILE A 551 -26.68 16.61 -7.68
CA ILE A 551 -26.31 16.56 -9.11
C ILE A 551 -27.17 17.55 -9.91
N GLN A 552 -28.48 17.55 -9.68
CA GLN A 552 -29.43 18.45 -10.35
C GLN A 552 -29.20 19.92 -9.98
N LEU A 553 -28.93 20.21 -8.71
CA LEU A 553 -28.63 21.57 -8.25
C LEU A 553 -27.35 22.11 -8.92
N ILE A 554 -26.30 21.31 -8.99
CA ILE A 554 -25.03 21.68 -9.67
C ILE A 554 -25.30 21.96 -11.15
N ALA A 555 -26.07 21.09 -11.82
CA ALA A 555 -26.41 21.26 -13.22
C ALA A 555 -27.21 22.56 -13.45
N ALA A 556 -28.23 22.82 -12.63
CA ALA A 556 -29.06 24.02 -12.71
C ALA A 556 -28.25 25.30 -12.50
N GLN A 557 -27.33 25.32 -11.54
CA GLN A 557 -26.47 26.48 -11.29
C GLN A 557 -25.47 26.72 -12.42
N LYS A 558 -24.87 25.66 -12.97
CA LYS A 558 -24.00 25.76 -14.14
C LYS A 558 -24.74 26.35 -15.33
N SER A 559 -25.98 25.92 -15.57
CA SER A 559 -26.83 26.49 -16.63
C SER A 559 -27.17 27.95 -16.37
N LYS A 560 -27.60 28.31 -15.16
CA LYS A 560 -27.94 29.69 -14.81
C LYS A 560 -26.76 30.64 -14.94
N ALA A 561 -25.57 30.24 -14.48
CA ALA A 561 -24.36 31.06 -14.62
C ALA A 561 -23.96 31.26 -16.09
N LYS A 562 -24.18 30.24 -16.94
CA LYS A 562 -23.96 30.33 -18.38
C LYS A 562 -24.96 31.28 -19.06
N GLU A 563 -26.21 31.34 -18.58
CA GLU A 563 -27.27 32.18 -19.14
C GLU A 563 -27.17 33.65 -18.71
N THR A 564 -26.87 33.93 -17.44
CA THR A 564 -26.91 35.29 -16.90
C THR A 564 -25.56 36.00 -16.89
N GLY A 565 -24.46 35.27 -17.10
CA GLY A 565 -23.11 35.78 -16.87
C GLY A 565 -22.81 36.08 -15.40
N GLU A 566 -23.74 35.81 -14.47
CA GLU A 566 -23.50 35.93 -13.03
C GLU A 566 -22.64 34.76 -12.57
N ALA A 567 -21.62 35.04 -11.75
CA ALA A 567 -20.91 34.00 -11.02
C ALA A 567 -21.91 33.18 -10.18
N PRO A 568 -21.82 31.84 -10.16
CA PRO A 568 -22.73 31.01 -9.37
C PRO A 568 -22.79 31.48 -7.91
N ARG A 569 -23.97 31.86 -7.43
CA ARG A 569 -24.14 32.35 -6.05
C ARG A 569 -23.86 31.20 -5.08
N ARG A 570 -22.90 31.38 -4.15
CA ARG A 570 -22.71 30.79 -2.79
C ARG A 570 -23.13 29.33 -2.48
N LEU A 571 -23.59 28.55 -3.44
CA LEU A 571 -24.08 27.18 -3.33
C LEU A 571 -23.25 26.28 -4.25
N GLY A 572 -21.93 26.51 -4.29
CA GLY A 572 -21.03 25.38 -4.53
C GLY A 572 -21.37 24.29 -3.53
N LEU A 573 -21.28 23.02 -3.93
CA LEU A 573 -21.39 21.88 -3.02
C LEU A 573 -20.53 22.19 -1.80
N ALA A 574 -21.14 22.62 -0.69
CA ALA A 574 -20.39 23.07 0.47
C ALA A 574 -19.71 21.84 1.07
N ASN A 575 -18.56 21.44 0.53
CA ASN A 575 -17.96 20.13 0.74
C ASN A 575 -17.64 19.92 2.21
N ASN A 576 -17.32 21.00 2.92
CA ASN A 576 -17.23 20.99 4.38
C ASN A 576 -18.56 20.68 5.09
N ALA A 577 -19.67 21.29 4.67
CA ALA A 577 -21.00 20.98 5.21
C ALA A 577 -21.39 19.51 4.94
N ARG A 578 -21.19 19.03 3.71
CA ARG A 578 -21.44 17.64 3.31
C ARG A 578 -20.61 16.66 4.14
N THR A 579 -19.31 16.93 4.27
CA THR A 579 -18.40 16.05 5.03
C THR A 579 -18.76 16.01 6.51
N ARG A 580 -19.11 17.15 7.13
CA ARG A 580 -19.57 17.18 8.52
C ARG A 580 -20.91 16.48 8.70
N ALA A 581 -21.88 16.70 7.82
CA ALA A 581 -23.16 16.01 7.89
C ALA A 581 -23.01 14.48 7.76
N TYR A 582 -22.08 14.02 6.92
CA TYR A 582 -21.82 12.60 6.72
C TYR A 582 -21.14 11.94 7.93
N TYR A 583 -20.08 12.55 8.46
CA TYR A 583 -19.28 11.93 9.52
C TYR A 583 -19.71 12.31 10.95
N LEU A 584 -20.37 13.45 11.13
CA LEU A 584 -20.57 14.09 12.43
C LEU A 584 -22.05 14.45 12.67
N SER A 585 -23.01 13.75 12.06
CA SER A 585 -24.44 14.05 12.23
C SER A 585 -24.88 14.00 13.70
N GLU A 586 -24.26 13.16 14.54
CA GLU A 586 -24.49 13.09 15.98
C GLU A 586 -24.17 14.39 16.72
N TYR A 587 -23.30 15.23 16.16
CA TYR A 587 -22.96 16.55 16.69
C TYR A 587 -23.92 17.64 16.24
N GLY A 588 -25.02 17.28 15.55
CA GLY A 588 -26.05 18.20 15.08
C GLY A 588 -25.77 18.83 13.71
N PHE A 589 -24.78 18.33 12.97
CA PHE A 589 -24.53 18.80 11.60
C PHE A 589 -25.57 18.21 10.63
N SER A 590 -26.24 19.09 9.90
CA SER A 590 -27.25 18.74 8.89
C SER A 590 -26.99 19.50 7.60
N LEU A 591 -26.93 18.76 6.49
CA LEU A 591 -26.78 19.35 5.17
C LEU A 591 -28.02 20.17 4.80
N ASP A 592 -29.22 19.68 5.10
CA ASP A 592 -30.48 20.38 4.82
C ASP A 592 -30.55 21.72 5.57
N ALA A 593 -30.16 21.73 6.85
CA ALA A 593 -30.11 22.97 7.64
C ALA A 593 -29.08 23.96 7.05
N ASP A 594 -27.93 23.47 6.61
CA ASP A 594 -26.90 24.30 5.97
C ASP A 594 -27.40 24.87 4.61
N ILE A 595 -28.12 24.08 3.81
CA ILE A 595 -28.75 24.50 2.54
C ILE A 595 -29.85 25.53 2.79
N GLN A 596 -30.72 25.31 3.77
CA GLN A 596 -31.80 26.24 4.11
C GLN A 596 -31.22 27.59 4.56
N ARG A 597 -30.20 27.57 5.44
CA ARG A 597 -29.52 28.80 5.89
C ARG A 597 -28.88 29.56 4.72
N ALA A 598 -28.24 28.85 3.79
CA ALA A 598 -27.64 29.45 2.60
C ALA A 598 -28.71 30.05 1.66
N SER A 599 -29.80 29.32 1.41
CA SER A 599 -30.92 29.74 0.56
C SER A 599 -31.64 30.98 1.11
N ASN A 600 -31.78 31.06 2.43
CA ASN A 600 -32.42 32.19 3.11
C ASN A 600 -31.50 33.43 3.22
N ASN A 601 -30.28 33.36 2.67
CA ASN A 601 -29.26 34.40 2.72
C ASN A 601 -29.03 34.96 4.13
N GLN A 602 -29.19 34.13 5.18
CA GLN A 602 -29.03 34.57 6.56
C GLN A 602 -27.54 34.79 6.85
N PRO A 603 -27.05 36.05 6.95
CA PRO A 603 -25.66 36.28 7.24
C PRO A 603 -25.40 35.98 8.72
N ARG A 604 -24.22 35.42 9.04
CA ARG A 604 -23.73 35.45 10.42
C ARG A 604 -23.38 36.90 10.76
N VAL A 605 -24.33 37.62 11.34
CA VAL A 605 -24.16 39.02 11.75
C VAL A 605 -23.26 39.08 12.98
N SER A 606 -22.41 40.12 13.05
CA SER A 606 -21.65 40.40 14.27
C SER A 606 -22.58 40.82 15.40
N GLU A 607 -22.32 40.34 16.62
CA GLU A 607 -23.08 40.74 17.81
C GLU A 607 -22.52 42.02 18.45
N SER A 608 -21.30 42.42 18.07
CA SER A 608 -20.58 43.60 18.52
C SER A 608 -20.38 44.67 17.43
N GLY A 609 -20.93 44.45 16.23
CA GLY A 609 -20.88 45.39 15.11
C GLY A 609 -19.57 45.37 14.30
N LEU A 610 -18.75 44.32 14.43
CA LEU A 610 -17.54 44.15 13.62
C LEU A 610 -17.89 43.98 12.14
N ASP A 611 -17.17 44.72 11.29
CA ASP A 611 -17.34 44.66 9.84
C ASP A 611 -17.12 43.22 9.30
N PRO A 612 -18.04 42.69 8.49
CA PRO A 612 -17.91 41.35 7.93
C PRO A 612 -16.66 41.15 7.06
N SER A 613 -16.21 42.17 6.32
CA SER A 613 -15.01 42.08 5.49
C SER A 613 -13.77 41.96 6.38
N PHE A 614 -13.67 42.79 7.41
CA PHE A 614 -12.60 42.74 8.40
C PHE A 614 -12.51 41.38 9.11
N ARG A 615 -13.63 40.81 9.55
CA ARG A 615 -13.66 39.44 10.12
C ARG A 615 -13.17 38.39 9.12
N THR A 616 -13.50 38.55 7.84
CA THR A 616 -13.05 37.66 6.77
C THR A 616 -11.54 37.80 6.50
N MET A 617 -10.98 39.01 6.62
CA MET A 617 -9.52 39.24 6.54
C MET A 617 -8.77 38.54 7.67
N ILE A 618 -9.30 38.59 8.91
CA ILE A 618 -8.75 37.85 10.04
C ILE A 618 -8.80 36.34 9.77
N PHE A 619 -9.91 35.82 9.23
CA PHE A 619 -10.01 34.41 8.89
C PHE A 619 -8.99 34.01 7.81
N TRP A 620 -8.76 34.90 6.84
CA TRP A 620 -7.74 34.69 5.81
C TRP A 620 -6.35 34.54 6.44
N ILE A 621 -5.97 35.38 7.41
CA ILE A 621 -4.67 35.29 8.12
C ILE A 621 -4.52 33.96 8.87
N VAL A 622 -5.56 33.55 9.61
CA VAL A 622 -5.55 32.27 10.34
C VAL A 622 -5.40 31.10 9.36
N SER A 623 -6.13 31.15 8.23
CA SER A 623 -6.09 30.12 7.18
C SER A 623 -4.73 30.07 6.49
N ARG A 624 -4.13 31.24 6.26
CA ARG A 624 -2.83 31.37 5.61
C ARG A 624 -1.72 30.75 6.44
N GLY A 625 -1.67 31.04 7.73
CA GLY A 625 -0.64 30.50 8.61
C GLY A 625 -0.89 29.06 9.06
N ASN A 626 -2.11 28.53 8.91
CA ASN A 626 -2.40 27.10 9.06
C ASN A 626 -2.26 26.31 7.74
N ASN A 627 -1.91 26.96 6.62
CA ASN A 627 -1.89 26.39 5.26
C ASN A 627 -3.20 25.70 4.84
N CYS A 628 -4.35 26.26 5.24
CA CYS A 628 -5.65 25.68 4.92
C CYS A 628 -6.18 26.19 3.57
N THR A 629 -5.91 25.46 2.49
CA THR A 629 -6.28 25.83 1.11
C THR A 629 -7.79 25.98 0.91
N TYR A 630 -8.60 25.07 1.47
CA TYR A 630 -10.06 25.16 1.42
C TYR A 630 -10.57 26.49 1.98
N CYS A 631 -10.15 26.83 3.21
CA CYS A 631 -10.59 28.05 3.87
C CYS A 631 -10.04 29.31 3.20
N LEU A 632 -8.78 29.29 2.72
CA LEU A 632 -8.19 30.40 1.97
C LEU A 632 -9.02 30.75 0.74
N GLY A 633 -9.37 29.77 -0.10
CA GLY A 633 -10.15 30.06 -1.31
C GLY A 633 -11.57 30.57 -1.00
N HIS A 634 -12.21 30.06 0.06
CA HIS A 634 -13.48 30.62 0.55
C HIS A 634 -13.35 32.07 1.02
N GLN A 635 -12.28 32.40 1.74
CA GLN A 635 -12.05 33.76 2.22
C GLN A 635 -11.70 34.70 1.07
N GLU A 636 -10.90 34.25 0.12
CA GLU A 636 -10.51 35.01 -1.07
C GLU A 636 -11.73 35.37 -1.93
N SER A 637 -12.56 34.39 -2.25
CA SER A 637 -13.85 34.59 -2.93
C SER A 637 -14.79 35.47 -2.10
N GLY A 638 -14.85 35.26 -0.78
CA GLY A 638 -15.67 36.07 0.13
C GLY A 638 -15.27 37.54 0.18
N LEU A 639 -13.97 37.83 0.19
CA LEU A 639 -13.41 39.19 0.20
C LEU A 639 -13.59 39.86 -1.17
N ALA A 640 -13.38 39.12 -2.26
CA ALA A 640 -13.66 39.57 -3.62
C ALA A 640 -15.10 40.07 -3.78
N ASN A 641 -16.07 39.28 -3.33
CA ASN A 641 -17.50 39.61 -3.36
C ASN A 641 -17.88 40.82 -2.49
N ARG A 642 -16.98 41.27 -1.60
CA ARG A 642 -17.15 42.46 -0.76
C ARG A 642 -16.34 43.66 -1.27
N GLY A 643 -15.80 43.58 -2.49
CA GLY A 643 -15.05 44.67 -3.12
C GLY A 643 -13.59 44.78 -2.69
N VAL A 644 -13.04 43.80 -1.98
CA VAL A 644 -11.61 43.80 -1.62
C VAL A 644 -10.77 43.43 -2.84
N SER A 645 -9.80 44.29 -3.16
CA SER A 645 -8.88 44.11 -4.29
C SER A 645 -7.87 42.98 -4.03
N ASP A 646 -7.32 42.43 -5.11
CA ASP A 646 -6.26 41.43 -5.05
C ASP A 646 -4.95 41.96 -4.46
N ASP A 647 -4.71 43.26 -4.59
CA ASP A 647 -3.58 43.95 -3.95
C ASP A 647 -3.75 44.02 -2.43
N THR A 648 -4.96 44.31 -1.94
CA THR A 648 -5.24 44.26 -0.49
C THR A 648 -5.09 42.83 0.04
N LEU A 649 -5.53 41.81 -0.71
CA LEU A 649 -5.30 40.40 -0.34
C LEU A 649 -3.81 40.06 -0.31
N ALA A 650 -3.04 40.51 -1.29
CA ALA A 650 -1.60 40.28 -1.31
C ALA A 650 -0.87 41.04 -0.17
N ALA A 651 -1.36 42.23 0.19
CA ALA A 651 -0.90 42.97 1.36
C ALA A 651 -1.20 42.24 2.68
N LEU A 652 -2.36 41.58 2.82
CA LEU A 652 -2.64 40.72 3.98
C LEU A 652 -1.60 39.61 4.13
N ASP A 653 -1.08 39.08 3.02
CA ASP A 653 -0.05 38.04 3.04
C ASP A 653 1.35 38.56 3.32
N ALA A 654 1.68 39.80 2.91
CA ALA A 654 3.07 40.27 2.82
C ALA A 654 3.39 41.58 3.58
N ASP A 655 2.48 42.55 3.62
CA ASP A 655 2.77 43.91 4.10
C ASP A 655 1.59 44.50 4.89
N TRP A 656 1.66 44.41 6.23
CA TRP A 656 0.57 44.95 7.08
C TRP A 656 0.68 46.46 7.31
N ASN A 657 1.71 47.15 6.79
CA ASN A 657 1.73 48.61 6.84
C ASN A 657 0.72 49.23 5.86
N TYR A 658 0.11 48.40 5.01
CA TYR A 658 -0.99 48.77 4.13
C TYR A 658 -2.34 48.94 4.85
N PHE A 659 -2.43 48.59 6.15
CA PHE A 659 -3.69 48.58 6.90
C PHE A 659 -3.66 49.55 8.08
N GLU A 660 -4.85 49.95 8.51
CA GLU A 660 -5.03 50.84 9.65
C GLU A 660 -4.46 50.23 10.94
N PRO A 661 -3.98 51.04 11.91
CA PRO A 661 -3.39 50.55 13.16
C PRO A 661 -4.26 49.54 13.91
N GLN A 662 -5.58 49.78 13.92
CA GLN A 662 -6.56 48.87 14.53
C GLN A 662 -6.57 47.48 13.86
N GLN A 663 -6.48 47.44 12.53
CA GLN A 663 -6.49 46.17 11.78
C GLN A 663 -5.17 45.43 11.99
N LYS A 664 -4.04 46.14 11.95
CA LYS A 664 -2.71 45.58 12.23
C LYS A 664 -2.65 44.94 13.61
N ALA A 665 -3.18 45.60 14.64
CA ALA A 665 -3.25 45.05 16.00
C ALA A 665 -4.05 43.74 16.04
N ALA A 666 -5.19 43.66 15.35
CA ALA A 666 -5.98 42.43 15.27
C ALA A 666 -5.29 41.31 14.46
N PHE A 667 -4.52 41.66 13.43
CA PHE A 667 -3.75 40.71 12.63
C PHE A 667 -2.60 40.10 13.42
N GLU A 668 -1.87 40.91 14.19
CA GLU A 668 -0.84 40.48 15.13
C GLU A 668 -1.43 39.56 16.21
N PHE A 669 -2.56 39.98 16.79
CA PHE A 669 -3.31 39.19 17.76
C PHE A 669 -3.74 37.83 17.20
N ALA A 670 -4.36 37.81 16.01
CA ALA A 670 -4.83 36.58 15.36
C ALA A 670 -3.67 35.64 15.00
N SER A 671 -2.56 36.18 14.52
CA SER A 671 -1.35 35.42 14.21
C SER A 671 -0.78 34.77 15.48
N LYS A 672 -0.59 35.55 16.56
CA LYS A 672 -0.02 35.04 17.81
C LYS A 672 -0.93 33.99 18.45
N LEU A 673 -2.24 34.26 18.57
CA LEU A 673 -3.19 33.31 19.16
C LEU A 673 -3.32 32.00 18.34
N SER A 674 -3.14 32.08 17.02
CA SER A 674 -3.21 30.90 16.16
C SER A 674 -1.94 30.04 16.24
N PHE A 675 -0.77 30.69 16.19
CA PHE A 675 0.50 30.02 15.92
C PHE A 675 1.36 29.85 17.17
N TYR A 676 1.27 30.78 18.13
CA TYR A 676 2.06 30.80 19.37
C TYR A 676 1.14 31.04 20.60
N PRO A 677 0.05 30.27 20.79
CA PRO A 677 -0.86 30.44 21.93
C PRO A 677 -0.14 30.32 23.28
N HIS A 678 0.89 29.49 23.37
CA HIS A 678 1.73 29.33 24.56
C HIS A 678 2.59 30.56 24.93
N GLU A 679 2.74 31.54 24.03
CA GLU A 679 3.43 32.81 24.28
C GLU A 679 2.45 33.98 24.49
N PHE A 680 1.14 33.69 24.52
CA PHE A 680 0.09 34.69 24.61
C PHE A 680 -0.03 35.24 26.03
N THR A 681 -0.19 36.56 26.16
CA THR A 681 -0.10 37.29 27.44
C THR A 681 -1.21 38.33 27.60
N ALA A 682 -1.32 38.91 28.80
CA ALA A 682 -2.28 39.99 29.06
C ALA A 682 -2.00 41.25 28.22
N ASP A 683 -0.74 41.50 27.86
CA ASP A 683 -0.34 42.64 27.04
C ASP A 683 -0.93 42.56 25.62
N ASP A 684 -1.11 41.35 25.09
CA ASP A 684 -1.72 41.15 23.77
C ASP A 684 -3.21 41.58 23.78
N VAL A 685 -3.94 41.29 24.87
CA VAL A 685 -5.32 41.77 25.06
C VAL A 685 -5.36 43.26 25.32
N ALA A 686 -4.44 43.79 26.12
CA ALA A 686 -4.34 45.22 26.39
C ALA A 686 -4.06 46.01 25.11
N ALA A 687 -3.21 45.50 24.21
CA ALA A 687 -2.96 46.09 22.90
C ALA A 687 -4.23 46.13 22.03
N LEU A 688 -5.03 45.05 22.06
CA LEU A 688 -6.29 45.01 21.33
C LEU A 688 -7.35 45.97 21.91
N LYS A 689 -7.44 46.10 23.24
CA LYS A 689 -8.35 47.03 23.94
C LYS A 689 -8.09 48.51 23.65
N LYS A 690 -6.91 48.88 23.11
CA LYS A 690 -6.64 50.25 22.65
C LYS A 690 -7.52 50.66 21.45
N HIS A 691 -8.03 49.68 20.70
CA HIS A 691 -8.76 49.93 19.46
C HIS A 691 -10.17 49.34 19.44
N PHE A 692 -10.47 48.37 20.29
CA PHE A 692 -11.75 47.67 20.29
C PHE A 692 -12.40 47.74 21.67
N ASN A 693 -13.72 47.88 21.70
CA ASN A 693 -14.46 47.78 22.96
C ASN A 693 -14.47 46.33 23.48
N GLU A 694 -14.86 46.14 24.73
CA GLU A 694 -14.77 44.84 25.37
C GLU A 694 -15.57 43.73 24.67
N LYS A 695 -16.79 44.04 24.22
CA LYS A 695 -17.63 43.08 23.48
C LYS A 695 -16.99 42.67 22.14
N GLN A 696 -16.37 43.63 21.44
CA GLN A 696 -15.61 43.36 20.22
C GLN A 696 -14.37 42.51 20.48
N VAL A 697 -13.66 42.74 21.58
CA VAL A 697 -12.51 41.91 21.99
C VAL A 697 -12.94 40.46 22.25
N VAL A 698 -14.03 40.24 22.99
CA VAL A 698 -14.57 38.89 23.22
C VAL A 698 -14.99 38.23 21.90
N GLU A 699 -15.71 38.95 21.04
CA GLU A 699 -16.11 38.40 19.73
C GLU A 699 -14.90 38.08 18.84
N LEU A 700 -13.83 38.89 18.86
CA LEU A 700 -12.59 38.60 18.14
C LEU A 700 -11.91 37.33 18.65
N ILE A 701 -11.79 37.15 19.97
CA ILE A 701 -11.19 35.94 20.58
C ILE A 701 -12.00 34.70 20.18
N VAL A 702 -13.31 34.71 20.37
CA VAL A 702 -14.21 33.59 20.03
C VAL A 702 -14.16 33.29 18.54
N THR A 703 -14.14 34.32 17.70
CA THR A 703 -14.09 34.19 16.24
C THR A 703 -12.75 33.60 15.78
N ILE A 704 -11.61 34.10 16.27
CA ILE A 704 -10.27 33.62 15.93
C ILE A 704 -10.05 32.18 16.40
N ALA A 705 -10.47 31.85 17.62
CA ALA A 705 -10.44 30.48 18.11
C ALA A 705 -11.29 29.56 17.21
N GLY A 706 -12.48 30.04 16.78
CA GLY A 706 -13.38 29.33 15.89
C GLY A 706 -12.82 29.08 14.48
N PHE A 707 -12.08 30.05 13.95
CA PHE A 707 -11.34 29.90 12.69
C PHE A 707 -10.24 28.84 12.81
N ASN A 708 -9.53 28.82 13.93
CA ASN A 708 -8.51 27.80 14.20
C ASN A 708 -9.10 26.39 14.28
N ALA A 709 -10.27 26.21 14.87
CA ALA A 709 -10.99 24.93 14.82
C ALA A 709 -11.34 24.54 13.38
N THR A 710 -11.90 25.48 12.61
CA THR A 710 -12.33 25.21 11.24
C THR A 710 -11.16 24.80 10.35
N ASN A 711 -10.02 25.50 10.42
CA ASN A 711 -8.83 25.16 9.63
C ASN A 711 -8.23 23.80 9.98
N ARG A 712 -8.28 23.40 11.27
CA ARG A 712 -7.81 22.09 11.76
C ARG A 712 -8.73 20.94 11.37
N TRP A 713 -9.93 21.25 10.87
CA TRP A 713 -10.82 20.30 10.26
C TRP A 713 -10.56 20.25 8.75
N THR A 714 -10.76 21.36 8.05
CA THR A 714 -10.79 21.37 6.58
C THR A 714 -9.42 21.16 5.93
N GLY A 715 -8.36 21.70 6.52
CA GLY A 715 -6.99 21.55 6.02
C GLY A 715 -6.50 20.10 6.12
N PRO A 716 -6.42 19.53 7.34
CA PRO A 716 -6.05 18.13 7.55
C PRO A 716 -6.91 17.14 6.78
N MET A 717 -8.21 17.37 6.65
CA MET A 717 -9.09 16.46 5.88
C MET A 717 -8.92 16.58 4.36
N ARG A 718 -8.17 17.59 3.89
CA ARG A 718 -7.97 17.94 2.48
C ARG A 718 -9.29 18.09 1.73
N ILE A 719 -10.24 18.81 2.35
CA ILE A 719 -11.57 19.03 1.79
C ILE A 719 -11.44 19.75 0.43
N GLN A 720 -12.09 19.19 -0.58
CA GLN A 720 -12.07 19.70 -1.95
C GLN A 720 -12.67 21.12 -2.02
N GLN A 721 -11.99 22.01 -2.74
CA GLN A 721 -12.45 23.39 -2.97
C GLN A 721 -13.66 23.44 -3.90
N ASP A 722 -14.45 24.51 -3.78
CA ASP A 722 -15.57 24.76 -4.68
C ASP A 722 -15.10 25.05 -6.11
N VAL A 723 -15.56 24.23 -7.05
CA VAL A 723 -15.16 24.27 -8.47
C VAL A 723 -15.54 25.57 -9.18
N LEU A 724 -16.44 26.36 -8.58
CA LEU A 724 -17.01 27.58 -9.16
C LEU A 724 -16.24 28.86 -8.74
N PHE A 725 -15.28 28.76 -7.83
CA PHE A 725 -14.50 29.94 -7.42
C PHE A 725 -13.45 30.34 -8.47
N GLU A 726 -13.20 31.63 -8.58
CA GLU A 726 -12.21 32.21 -9.51
C GLU A 726 -11.06 32.85 -8.72
N PHE A 727 -9.82 32.50 -9.07
CA PHE A 727 -8.60 32.96 -8.38
C PHE A 727 -7.61 33.67 -9.34
N THR A 728 -8.05 34.04 -10.55
CA THR A 728 -7.22 34.54 -11.66
C THR A 728 -7.11 36.07 -11.73
N ARG A 729 -7.73 36.80 -10.78
CA ARG A 729 -7.71 38.27 -10.78
C ARG A 729 -6.26 38.78 -10.73
N PRO A 730 -5.91 39.83 -11.48
CA PRO A 730 -4.53 40.34 -11.52
C PRO A 730 -4.14 40.96 -10.16
N THR A 731 -2.86 40.83 -9.81
CA THR A 731 -2.22 41.52 -8.68
C THR A 731 -1.13 42.43 -9.24
N SER A 732 -0.95 43.62 -8.66
CA SER A 732 0.06 44.57 -9.12
C SER A 732 1.49 44.04 -8.97
N GLU A 733 2.40 44.60 -9.77
CA GLU A 733 3.82 44.24 -9.77
C GLU A 733 4.47 44.41 -8.39
N LYS A 734 3.99 45.36 -7.58
CA LYS A 734 4.42 45.57 -6.18
C LYS A 734 4.36 44.29 -5.36
N PHE A 735 3.31 43.48 -5.54
CA PHE A 735 3.07 42.30 -4.72
C PHE A 735 3.33 40.97 -5.43
N ALA A 736 3.51 40.98 -6.77
CA ALA A 736 3.73 39.76 -7.56
C ALA A 736 4.90 38.91 -7.04
N LYS A 737 5.95 39.54 -6.50
CA LYS A 737 7.16 38.87 -5.97
C LYS A 737 7.29 38.93 -4.45
N SER A 738 6.30 39.46 -3.74
CA SER A 738 6.38 39.58 -2.29
C SER A 738 6.26 38.21 -1.63
N LEU A 739 7.18 37.92 -0.71
CA LEU A 739 7.13 36.71 0.10
C LEU A 739 6.12 36.88 1.24
N SER A 740 5.41 35.80 1.53
CA SER A 740 4.48 35.78 2.65
C SER A 740 5.17 36.00 4.00
N ARG A 741 4.58 36.85 4.84
CA ARG A 741 4.90 37.01 6.26
C ARG A 741 4.05 36.12 7.18
N VAL A 742 3.00 35.48 6.65
CA VAL A 742 1.99 34.73 7.43
C VAL A 742 2.15 33.22 7.29
N ALA A 743 2.64 32.75 6.14
CA ALA A 743 2.82 31.33 5.82
C ALA A 743 3.63 30.56 6.88
N PRO A 744 3.34 29.26 7.12
CA PRO A 744 4.18 28.42 7.96
C PRO A 744 5.45 27.97 7.21
N THR A 745 6.38 28.88 6.95
CA THR A 745 7.65 28.60 6.23
C THR A 745 8.85 29.08 7.03
N ALA A 746 10.03 28.50 6.77
CA ALA A 746 11.27 29.04 7.31
C ALA A 746 11.62 30.34 6.58
N ARG A 747 12.06 31.37 7.32
CA ARG A 747 12.48 32.64 6.71
C ARG A 747 13.64 32.39 5.74
N GLY A 748 13.57 33.00 4.54
CA GLY A 748 14.64 32.94 3.54
C GLY A 748 14.61 31.74 2.58
N LEU A 749 13.59 30.88 2.64
CA LEU A 749 13.34 29.90 1.58
C LEU A 749 12.94 30.63 0.28
N GLY A 750 13.46 30.18 -0.86
CA GLY A 750 13.26 30.80 -2.18
C GLY A 750 11.80 30.85 -2.67
N THR A 751 11.59 31.32 -3.90
CA THR A 751 10.25 31.42 -4.52
C THR A 751 9.66 30.05 -4.88
N GLY A 752 8.33 29.87 -4.77
CA GLY A 752 7.63 28.66 -5.23
C GLY A 752 6.78 27.95 -4.17
N LEU A 753 6.75 26.61 -4.27
CA LEU A 753 6.16 25.70 -3.29
C LEU A 753 7.25 25.18 -2.35
N VAL A 754 7.12 25.40 -1.05
CA VAL A 754 8.12 24.98 -0.05
C VAL A 754 7.53 24.05 1.00
N PRO A 755 8.33 23.21 1.67
CA PRO A 755 7.85 22.41 2.79
C PRO A 755 7.30 23.28 3.93
N ALA A 756 6.24 22.81 4.58
CA ALA A 756 5.73 23.44 5.79
C ALA A 756 6.80 23.36 6.89
N HIS A 757 6.99 24.48 7.60
CA HIS A 757 7.92 24.58 8.70
C HIS A 757 7.25 24.18 10.01
N LYS A 758 7.87 23.25 10.74
CA LYS A 758 7.43 22.84 12.08
C LYS A 758 7.66 23.98 13.07
N ARG A 759 6.57 24.49 13.65
CA ARG A 759 6.65 25.40 14.79
C ARG A 759 6.93 24.58 16.05
N THR A 760 8.11 24.79 16.62
CA THR A 760 8.55 24.10 17.84
C THR A 760 7.86 24.73 19.05
N ARG A 761 7.20 23.90 19.86
CA ARG A 761 6.75 24.24 21.21
C ARG A 761 7.89 23.92 22.20
N PRO A 762 8.06 24.67 23.30
CA PRO A 762 9.00 24.28 24.33
C PRO A 762 8.63 22.91 24.91
N GLU A 763 9.66 22.17 25.35
CA GLU A 763 9.51 20.87 26.02
C GLU A 763 8.52 20.95 27.18
N TRP A 764 7.78 19.88 27.42
CA TRP A 764 6.76 19.84 28.45
C TRP A 764 7.35 19.96 29.86
N GLU A 765 6.69 20.76 30.70
CA GLU A 765 7.07 20.97 32.09
C GLU A 765 6.97 19.67 32.90
N SER A 766 7.72 19.60 34.02
CA SER A 766 7.56 18.53 34.99
C SER A 766 6.14 18.50 35.56
N TRP A 767 5.70 17.33 36.01
CA TRP A 767 4.36 17.19 36.61
C TRP A 767 4.16 18.11 37.83
N GLU A 768 5.20 18.35 38.63
CA GLU A 768 5.16 19.28 39.76
C GLU A 768 4.90 20.72 39.31
N GLU A 769 5.55 21.15 38.24
CA GLU A 769 5.32 22.48 37.68
C GLU A 769 3.92 22.57 37.05
N VAL A 770 3.42 21.50 36.41
CA VAL A 770 2.02 21.44 35.94
C VAL A 770 1.06 21.68 37.10
N GLN A 771 1.22 21.00 38.24
CA GLN A 771 0.35 21.19 39.40
C GLN A 771 0.41 22.63 39.94
N LYS A 772 1.62 23.22 39.97
CA LYS A 772 1.81 24.62 40.38
C LYS A 772 1.11 25.59 39.42
N GLN A 773 1.22 25.37 38.11
CA GLN A 773 0.57 26.20 37.10
C GLN A 773 -0.96 26.09 37.19
N LEU A 774 -1.51 24.88 37.37
CA LEU A 774 -2.94 24.67 37.59
C LEU A 774 -3.44 25.41 38.85
N ALA A 775 -2.70 25.34 39.96
CA ALA A 775 -3.03 26.08 41.18
C ALA A 775 -3.01 27.60 40.95
N SER A 776 -2.00 28.11 40.22
CA SER A 776 -1.92 29.54 39.89
C SER A 776 -3.05 29.98 38.94
N THR A 777 -3.52 29.08 38.08
CA THR A 777 -4.60 29.34 37.13
C THR A 777 -5.91 29.60 37.85
N ALA A 778 -6.19 28.92 38.97
CA ALA A 778 -7.37 29.19 39.80
C ALA A 778 -7.39 30.61 40.40
N ALA A 779 -6.22 31.26 40.53
CA ALA A 779 -6.09 32.61 41.09
C ALA A 779 -6.09 33.73 40.03
N ARG A 780 -6.29 33.40 38.75
CA ARG A 780 -6.29 34.40 37.66
C ARG A 780 -7.47 35.37 37.79
N THR A 781 -7.31 36.54 37.19
CA THR A 781 -8.42 37.49 36.98
C THR A 781 -8.74 37.52 35.48
N PRO A 782 -10.00 37.32 35.07
CA PRO A 782 -10.38 37.43 33.66
C PRO A 782 -9.96 38.76 33.05
N LEU A 783 -9.41 38.72 31.84
CA LEU A 783 -9.01 39.94 31.10
C LEU A 783 -10.19 40.68 30.44
N VAL A 784 -11.38 40.08 30.48
CA VAL A 784 -12.64 40.59 29.92
C VAL A 784 -13.78 40.27 30.88
N SER A 785 -14.87 41.04 30.85
CA SER A 785 -16.05 40.74 31.66
C SER A 785 -16.69 39.42 31.25
N ILE A 786 -17.18 38.71 32.26
CA ILE A 786 -17.98 37.48 32.13
C ILE A 786 -19.34 37.72 32.80
N SER A 787 -20.39 37.04 32.34
CA SER A 787 -21.71 37.11 32.97
C SER A 787 -21.69 36.59 34.40
N ASP A 788 -22.65 36.99 35.23
CA ASP A 788 -22.92 36.34 36.51
C ASP A 788 -23.54 34.94 36.30
N GLU A 789 -23.56 34.13 37.37
CA GLU A 789 -24.02 32.75 37.31
C GLU A 789 -25.53 32.64 37.00
N GLU A 790 -26.37 33.55 37.48
CA GLU A 790 -27.82 33.51 37.28
C GLU A 790 -28.21 33.81 35.83
N THR A 791 -27.61 34.85 35.25
CA THR A 791 -27.74 35.18 33.83
C THR A 791 -27.28 34.01 32.97
N THR A 792 -26.13 33.41 33.30
CA THR A 792 -25.55 32.29 32.56
C THR A 792 -26.44 31.05 32.65
N ARG A 793 -27.00 30.75 33.83
CA ARG A 793 -27.92 29.64 34.05
C ARG A 793 -29.17 29.75 33.19
N SER A 794 -29.76 30.95 33.13
CA SER A 794 -30.93 31.23 32.28
C SER A 794 -30.61 31.06 30.80
N TRP A 795 -29.43 31.53 30.38
CA TRP A 795 -28.96 31.38 29.00
C TRP A 795 -28.70 29.91 28.63
N LEU A 796 -28.07 29.12 29.50
CA LEU A 796 -27.86 27.68 29.30
C LEU A 796 -29.19 26.93 29.14
N ALA A 797 -30.15 27.21 30.03
CA ALA A 797 -31.48 26.61 29.97
C ALA A 797 -32.21 26.93 28.65
N SER A 798 -32.09 28.16 28.15
CA SER A 798 -32.70 28.56 26.87
C SER A 798 -32.08 27.89 25.63
N ASN A 799 -30.94 27.23 25.78
CA ASN A 799 -30.20 26.54 24.72
C ASN A 799 -30.10 25.01 24.97
N ASP A 800 -30.95 24.46 25.84
CA ASP A 800 -31.00 23.02 26.18
C ASP A 800 -29.66 22.46 26.69
N MET A 801 -28.92 23.27 27.47
CA MET A 801 -27.65 22.88 28.09
C MET A 801 -27.77 22.74 29.62
N PRO A 802 -26.88 21.96 30.27
CA PRO A 802 -26.96 21.70 31.71
C PRO A 802 -26.81 22.99 32.54
N PRO A 803 -27.80 23.37 33.39
CA PRO A 803 -27.75 24.59 34.18
C PRO A 803 -26.58 24.68 35.16
N GLU A 804 -26.07 23.55 35.63
CA GLU A 804 -24.92 23.45 36.55
C GLU A 804 -23.61 23.96 35.93
N TRP A 805 -23.51 24.02 34.60
CA TRP A 805 -22.37 24.62 33.92
C TRP A 805 -22.30 26.14 34.07
N SER A 806 -23.32 26.78 34.66
CA SER A 806 -23.29 28.21 34.96
C SER A 806 -22.17 28.62 35.92
N SER A 807 -21.69 27.67 36.73
CA SER A 807 -20.54 27.85 37.62
C SER A 807 -19.19 27.92 36.88
N GLN A 808 -19.12 27.42 35.63
CA GLN A 808 -17.88 27.34 34.86
C GLN A 808 -17.58 28.68 34.18
N HIS A 809 -16.36 29.20 34.31
CA HIS A 809 -16.05 30.54 33.81
C HIS A 809 -16.13 30.66 32.28
N TRP A 810 -15.86 29.58 31.55
CA TRP A 810 -15.93 29.59 30.10
C TRP A 810 -17.37 29.71 29.56
N THR A 811 -18.37 29.15 30.23
CA THR A 811 -19.79 29.33 29.83
C THR A 811 -20.26 30.74 30.11
N ARG A 812 -19.86 31.31 31.25
CA ARG A 812 -20.10 32.70 31.65
C ARG A 812 -19.47 33.70 30.70
N LEU A 813 -18.32 33.36 30.12
CA LEU A 813 -17.72 34.14 29.04
C LEU A 813 -18.55 34.05 27.75
N LEU A 814 -18.91 32.85 27.32
CA LEU A 814 -19.66 32.65 26.07
C LEU A 814 -21.07 33.25 26.11
N SER A 815 -21.73 33.30 27.27
CA SER A 815 -23.05 33.93 27.42
C SER A 815 -23.06 35.44 27.15
N THR A 816 -21.90 36.10 27.17
CA THR A 816 -21.78 37.51 26.77
C THR A 816 -22.02 37.74 25.26
N LEU A 817 -21.97 36.65 24.47
CA LEU A 817 -22.30 36.58 23.06
C LEU A 817 -23.46 35.59 22.86
N PRO A 818 -24.72 35.98 23.15
CA PRO A 818 -25.82 35.05 23.34
C PRO A 818 -26.11 34.16 22.12
N LYS A 819 -25.78 34.57 20.89
CA LYS A 819 -25.98 33.75 19.69
C LYS A 819 -24.74 32.94 19.32
N SER A 820 -23.61 33.60 19.06
CA SER A 820 -22.38 32.94 18.61
C SER A 820 -21.68 32.16 19.72
N GLY A 821 -21.83 32.60 20.97
CA GLY A 821 -21.42 31.84 22.14
C GLY A 821 -22.25 30.57 22.33
N ALA A 822 -23.54 30.60 21.99
CA ALA A 822 -24.41 29.43 22.13
C ALA A 822 -24.03 28.34 21.13
N GLU A 823 -23.75 28.70 19.88
CA GLU A 823 -23.22 27.76 18.88
C GLU A 823 -21.96 27.05 19.37
N ARG A 824 -21.08 27.76 20.10
CA ARG A 824 -19.82 27.21 20.62
C ARG A 824 -20.02 26.36 21.87
N ALA A 825 -20.85 26.80 22.79
CA ALA A 825 -21.16 26.05 24.01
C ALA A 825 -21.88 24.73 23.68
N VAL A 826 -22.84 24.76 22.75
CA VAL A 826 -23.51 23.54 22.25
C VAL A 826 -22.52 22.59 21.59
N ALA A 827 -21.58 23.10 20.78
CA ALA A 827 -20.56 22.25 20.17
C ALA A 827 -19.70 21.54 21.21
N LEU A 828 -19.25 22.25 22.26
CA LEU A 828 -18.47 21.67 23.36
C LEU A 828 -19.30 20.66 24.18
N TYR A 829 -20.57 20.97 24.46
CA TYR A 829 -21.49 20.06 25.13
C TYR A 829 -21.70 18.75 24.35
N LYS A 830 -21.82 18.84 23.03
CA LYS A 830 -21.95 17.65 22.17
C LYS A 830 -20.67 16.81 22.13
N ILE A 831 -19.48 17.39 22.31
CA ILE A 831 -18.24 16.61 22.47
C ILE A 831 -18.33 15.66 23.66
N GLU A 832 -18.87 16.12 24.79
CA GLU A 832 -19.00 15.30 26.01
C GLU A 832 -20.11 14.25 25.90
N THR A 833 -21.21 14.57 25.21
CA THR A 833 -22.45 13.77 25.28
C THR A 833 -22.78 12.95 24.03
N SER A 834 -22.12 13.20 22.89
CA SER A 834 -22.48 12.64 21.58
C SER A 834 -21.28 12.05 20.85
N GLY A 835 -21.53 11.32 19.75
CA GLY A 835 -20.50 10.68 18.92
C GLY A 835 -20.18 9.24 19.32
N THR A 836 -19.33 8.59 18.53
CA THR A 836 -18.94 7.18 18.61
C THR A 836 -17.49 6.94 19.02
N LEU A 837 -16.68 8.00 19.08
CA LEU A 837 -15.33 7.98 19.64
C LEU A 837 -15.41 7.79 21.16
N ASP A 838 -14.62 6.87 21.68
CA ASP A 838 -14.69 6.49 23.08
C ASP A 838 -14.23 7.63 24.02
N PRO A 839 -14.76 7.69 25.26
CA PRO A 839 -14.40 8.74 26.22
C PRO A 839 -12.91 8.83 26.53
N ARG A 840 -12.18 7.70 26.51
CA ARG A 840 -10.73 7.67 26.75
C ARG A 840 -10.00 8.42 25.64
N SER A 841 -10.29 8.13 24.37
CA SER A 841 -9.69 8.81 23.23
C SER A 841 -9.97 10.31 23.25
N LYS A 842 -11.22 10.71 23.55
CA LYS A 842 -11.58 12.14 23.69
C LYS A 842 -10.78 12.84 24.80
N ALA A 843 -10.64 12.19 25.96
CA ALA A 843 -9.89 12.73 27.09
C ALA A 843 -8.38 12.85 26.80
N ILE A 844 -7.79 11.87 26.11
CA ILE A 844 -6.39 11.92 25.65
C ILE A 844 -6.19 13.10 24.70
N ILE A 845 -7.05 13.27 23.69
CA ILE A 845 -6.97 14.39 22.73
C ILE A 845 -7.04 15.73 23.47
N ALA A 846 -7.98 15.90 24.39
CA ALA A 846 -8.14 17.13 25.16
C ALA A 846 -6.89 17.44 26.00
N TYR A 847 -6.37 16.44 26.74
CA TYR A 847 -5.17 16.59 27.57
C TYR A 847 -3.94 16.96 26.75
N VAL A 848 -3.66 16.20 25.69
CA VAL A 848 -2.47 16.38 24.85
C VAL A 848 -2.51 17.72 24.12
N SER A 849 -3.68 18.10 23.59
CA SER A 849 -3.84 19.40 22.93
C SER A 849 -3.62 20.55 23.91
N ALA A 850 -4.16 20.46 25.12
CA ALA A 850 -3.99 21.48 26.16
C ALA A 850 -2.53 21.56 26.66
N ARG A 851 -1.84 20.42 26.83
CA ARG A 851 -0.40 20.36 27.15
C ARG A 851 0.44 21.06 26.10
N ASP A 852 0.24 20.76 24.81
CA ASP A 852 1.05 21.33 23.72
C ASP A 852 0.83 22.85 23.55
N ASP A 853 -0.38 23.33 23.77
CA ASP A 853 -0.69 24.77 23.70
C ASP A 853 -0.40 25.51 25.02
N ARG A 854 -0.03 24.80 26.11
CA ARG A 854 0.06 25.34 27.49
C ARG A 854 -1.21 26.04 27.94
N ALA A 855 -2.34 25.45 27.56
CA ALA A 855 -3.64 25.96 27.94
C ALA A 855 -4.05 25.49 29.33
N TRP A 856 -3.50 26.14 30.36
CA TRP A 856 -3.62 25.71 31.75
C TRP A 856 -5.06 25.58 32.24
N TYR A 857 -5.97 26.48 31.83
CA TYR A 857 -7.38 26.33 32.15
C TYR A 857 -7.98 25.07 31.51
N ALA A 858 -7.80 24.90 30.20
CA ALA A 858 -8.27 23.73 29.47
C ALA A 858 -7.60 22.42 29.95
N LEU A 859 -6.34 22.48 30.37
CA LEU A 859 -5.59 21.36 30.92
C LEU A 859 -6.19 20.93 32.26
N GLY A 860 -6.62 21.86 33.10
CA GLY A 860 -7.35 21.57 34.34
C GLY A 860 -8.61 20.74 34.08
N HIS A 861 -9.43 21.17 33.10
CA HIS A 861 -10.61 20.40 32.67
C HIS A 861 -10.22 19.01 32.11
N ALA A 862 -9.17 18.93 31.28
CA ALA A 862 -8.75 17.67 30.70
C ALA A 862 -8.22 16.67 31.75
N VAL A 863 -7.42 17.14 32.72
CA VAL A 863 -6.96 16.32 33.85
C VAL A 863 -8.15 15.84 34.69
N HIS A 864 -9.11 16.71 34.98
CA HIS A 864 -10.33 16.34 35.68
C HIS A 864 -11.16 15.30 34.90
N GLY A 865 -11.27 15.44 33.58
CA GLY A 865 -11.92 14.46 32.69
C GLY A 865 -11.24 13.09 32.72
N LEU A 866 -9.90 13.04 32.71
CA LEU A 866 -9.14 11.79 32.87
C LEU A 866 -9.36 11.17 34.26
N LYS A 867 -9.43 11.98 35.33
CA LYS A 867 -9.73 11.49 36.69
C LYS A 867 -11.14 10.90 36.80
N LYS A 868 -12.14 11.48 36.12
CA LYS A 868 -13.50 10.89 36.01
C LYS A 868 -13.48 9.50 35.36
N LEU A 869 -12.51 9.24 34.48
CA LEU A 869 -12.26 7.91 33.89
C LEU A 869 -11.40 7.00 34.77
N ARG A 870 -11.17 7.38 36.05
CA ARG A 870 -10.38 6.66 37.06
C ARG A 870 -8.89 6.52 36.73
N TRP A 871 -8.32 7.46 35.97
CA TRP A 871 -6.88 7.51 35.75
C TRP A 871 -6.17 8.09 36.97
N SER A 872 -5.08 7.44 37.39
CA SER A 872 -4.19 7.99 38.41
C SER A 872 -3.31 9.10 37.84
N ASP A 873 -2.72 9.93 38.70
CA ASP A 873 -1.73 10.93 38.25
C ASP A 873 -0.54 10.27 37.51
N SER A 874 -0.20 9.02 37.86
CA SER A 874 0.82 8.23 37.16
C SER A 874 0.39 7.85 35.74
N ASP A 875 -0.88 7.47 35.53
CA ASP A 875 -1.40 7.13 34.21
C ASP A 875 -1.44 8.38 33.31
N ILE A 876 -1.85 9.52 33.86
CA ILE A 876 -1.88 10.79 33.15
C ILE A 876 -0.46 11.21 32.76
N ARG A 877 0.49 11.13 33.70
CA ARG A 877 1.90 11.42 33.43
C ARG A 877 2.51 10.48 32.38
N ALA A 878 2.05 9.23 32.28
CA ALA A 878 2.54 8.31 31.27
C ALA A 878 2.23 8.80 29.83
N LEU A 879 1.14 9.57 29.63
CA LEU A 879 0.84 10.19 28.33
C LEU A 879 1.94 11.15 27.89
N ASP A 880 2.63 11.80 28.84
CA ASP A 880 3.71 12.74 28.52
C ASP A 880 4.86 12.05 27.77
N SER A 881 5.08 10.76 28.07
CA SER A 881 6.15 9.95 27.48
C SER A 881 5.81 9.36 26.10
N LEU A 882 4.52 9.19 25.78
CA LEU A 882 4.08 8.64 24.49
C LEU A 882 4.33 9.59 23.30
N GLY A 883 4.59 10.86 23.59
CA GLY A 883 4.89 11.90 22.62
C GLY A 883 6.39 12.11 22.32
N ALA A 884 7.29 11.45 23.04
CA ALA A 884 8.74 11.62 22.88
C ALA A 884 9.34 10.54 21.96
N GLU A 885 10.26 10.90 21.08
CA GLU A 885 11.09 9.94 20.33
C GLU A 885 12.11 9.30 21.29
N SER A 886 11.67 8.34 22.10
CA SER A 886 12.56 7.58 22.98
C SER A 886 13.46 6.64 22.16
N LYS A 887 14.78 6.76 22.38
CA LYS A 887 15.83 5.87 21.82
C LYS A 887 16.02 4.56 22.59
N SER A 888 15.17 4.27 23.58
CA SER A 888 15.37 3.15 24.50
C SER A 888 14.03 2.57 24.94
N GLU A 889 13.53 1.58 24.23
CA GLU A 889 12.48 0.69 24.75
C GLU A 889 12.87 -0.77 24.50
N SER A 890 13.29 -1.45 25.56
CA SER A 890 13.66 -2.88 25.57
C SER A 890 12.47 -3.83 25.75
N LYS A 891 11.23 -3.32 25.72
CA LYS A 891 9.99 -4.09 25.86
C LYS A 891 9.02 -3.79 24.73
N THR A 892 8.40 -4.84 24.19
CA THR A 892 7.37 -4.73 23.15
C THR A 892 6.13 -4.00 23.70
N PRO A 893 5.68 -2.88 23.10
CA PRO A 893 4.52 -2.13 23.58
C PRO A 893 3.21 -2.92 23.35
N THR A 894 2.27 -2.79 24.28
CA THR A 894 0.93 -3.39 24.16
C THR A 894 0.13 -2.74 23.03
N LYS A 895 -0.92 -3.43 22.54
CA LYS A 895 -1.81 -2.91 21.49
C LYS A 895 -2.41 -1.54 21.88
N GLN A 896 -2.85 -1.37 23.12
CA GLN A 896 -3.40 -0.10 23.60
C GLN A 896 -2.34 1.01 23.61
N GLN A 897 -1.11 0.72 24.05
CA GLN A 897 -0.03 1.72 24.04
C GLN A 897 0.33 2.17 22.61
N GLN A 898 0.29 1.24 21.65
CA GLN A 898 0.48 1.57 20.24
C GLN A 898 -0.64 2.47 19.70
N GLN A 899 -1.90 2.17 20.03
CA GLN A 899 -3.06 2.99 19.67
C GLN A 899 -2.97 4.41 20.29
N ASP A 900 -2.68 4.50 21.59
CA ASP A 900 -2.54 5.76 22.30
C ASP A 900 -1.38 6.59 21.71
N LYS A 901 -0.26 5.97 21.34
CA LYS A 901 0.87 6.65 20.69
C LYS A 901 0.49 7.26 19.33
N ILE A 902 -0.26 6.53 18.51
CA ILE A 902 -0.77 7.02 17.22
C ILE A 902 -1.71 8.22 17.46
N LEU A 903 -2.67 8.07 18.39
CA LEU A 903 -3.64 9.11 18.72
C LEU A 903 -2.98 10.39 19.26
N VAL A 904 -2.03 10.25 20.18
CA VAL A 904 -1.24 11.35 20.76
C VAL A 904 -0.50 12.09 19.65
N ARG A 905 0.27 11.38 18.82
CA ARG A 905 1.02 12.00 17.70
C ARG A 905 0.09 12.74 16.74
N PHE A 906 -1.05 12.14 16.39
CA PHE A 906 -2.05 12.71 15.49
C PHE A 906 -2.65 14.00 16.07
N ALA A 907 -3.13 13.96 17.31
CA ALA A 907 -3.73 15.11 17.99
C ALA A 907 -2.74 16.27 18.15
N ARG A 908 -1.49 16.00 18.55
CA ARG A 908 -0.41 17.02 18.65
C ARG A 908 -0.17 17.71 17.33
N THR A 909 -0.07 16.93 16.25
CA THR A 909 0.22 17.46 14.92
C THR A 909 -0.91 18.36 14.46
N ILE A 910 -2.18 17.94 14.56
CA ILE A 910 -3.32 18.78 14.18
C ILE A 910 -3.45 20.02 15.08
N ALA A 911 -3.29 19.88 16.40
CA ALA A 911 -3.44 20.99 17.33
C ALA A 911 -2.36 22.07 17.12
N ALA A 912 -1.08 21.68 17.05
CA ALA A 912 0.04 22.63 16.98
C ALA A 912 0.42 23.02 15.54
N ASN A 913 0.43 22.06 14.61
CA ASN A 913 0.99 22.21 13.27
C ASN A 913 0.11 21.53 12.19
N PRO A 914 -1.14 21.99 11.97
CA PRO A 914 -2.07 21.32 11.05
C PRO A 914 -1.57 21.22 9.61
N ALA A 915 -0.62 22.09 9.20
CA ALA A 915 0.02 22.03 7.89
C ALA A 915 1.00 20.86 7.72
N LEU A 916 1.40 20.18 8.81
CA LEU A 916 2.34 19.05 8.79
C LEU A 916 1.65 17.69 8.80
N ILE A 917 0.33 17.64 8.92
CA ILE A 917 -0.39 16.38 8.89
C ILE A 917 -0.23 15.72 7.51
N SER A 918 0.19 14.47 7.53
CA SER A 918 0.47 13.70 6.32
C SER A 918 -0.64 12.69 6.04
N ASP A 919 -0.61 12.10 4.85
CA ASP A 919 -1.46 10.95 4.53
C ASP A 919 -1.11 9.74 5.45
N GLU A 920 0.14 9.62 5.91
CA GLU A 920 0.59 8.60 6.86
C GLU A 920 -0.14 8.70 8.19
N ASP A 921 -0.28 9.92 8.70
CA ASP A 921 -0.91 10.14 10.00
C ASP A 921 -2.40 9.72 9.95
N PHE A 922 -3.08 9.93 8.81
CA PHE A 922 -4.43 9.43 8.59
C PHE A 922 -4.48 7.90 8.43
N TYR A 923 -3.56 7.29 7.69
CA TYR A 923 -3.50 5.83 7.57
C TYR A 923 -3.18 5.15 8.91
N ALA A 924 -2.32 5.77 9.73
CA ALA A 924 -2.03 5.30 11.09
C ALA A 924 -3.30 5.33 11.95
N MET A 925 -4.09 6.41 11.89
CA MET A 925 -5.38 6.48 12.56
C MET A 925 -6.38 5.44 12.03
N GLN A 926 -6.47 5.25 10.71
CA GLN A 926 -7.34 4.23 10.09
C GLN A 926 -6.93 2.78 10.43
N SER A 927 -5.67 2.57 10.84
CA SER A 927 -5.22 1.25 11.32
C SER A 927 -5.76 0.88 12.70
N ILE A 928 -6.26 1.87 13.46
CA ILE A 928 -6.74 1.68 14.84
C ILE A 928 -8.23 1.99 15.03
N MET A 929 -8.86 2.71 14.10
CA MET A 929 -10.29 3.04 14.13
C MET A 929 -10.86 3.27 12.71
N ASP A 930 -12.18 3.19 12.55
CA ASP A 930 -12.85 3.43 11.27
C ASP A 930 -12.91 4.93 10.89
N ASP A 931 -13.20 5.22 9.62
CA ASP A 931 -13.21 6.59 9.06
C ASP A 931 -14.08 7.55 9.87
N LYS A 932 -15.21 7.07 10.38
CA LYS A 932 -16.10 7.87 11.23
C LYS A 932 -15.40 8.29 12.51
N ARG A 933 -14.78 7.36 13.24
CA ARG A 933 -14.03 7.69 14.46
C ARG A 933 -12.77 8.50 14.18
N VAL A 934 -12.12 8.33 13.02
CA VAL A 934 -11.02 9.22 12.59
C VAL A 934 -11.53 10.64 12.41
N ALA A 935 -12.65 10.83 11.71
CA ALA A 935 -13.28 12.14 11.55
C ALA A 935 -13.67 12.74 12.90
N GLU A 936 -14.28 11.96 13.80
CA GLU A 936 -14.58 12.41 15.16
C GLU A 936 -13.32 12.81 15.93
N ALA A 937 -12.22 12.06 15.84
CA ALA A 937 -10.95 12.42 16.48
C ALA A 937 -10.38 13.74 15.95
N VAL A 938 -10.44 13.99 14.64
CA VAL A 938 -10.09 15.30 14.05
C VAL A 938 -11.00 16.38 14.65
N TYR A 939 -12.32 16.16 14.65
CA TYR A 939 -13.29 17.14 15.15
C TYR A 939 -13.08 17.48 16.63
N VAL A 940 -12.90 16.48 17.49
CA VAL A 940 -12.59 16.66 18.92
C VAL A 940 -11.30 17.46 19.08
N THR A 941 -10.26 17.16 18.29
CA THR A 941 -9.00 17.92 18.31
C THR A 941 -9.24 19.39 17.93
N THR A 942 -10.13 19.66 16.96
CA THR A 942 -10.47 21.04 16.58
C THR A 942 -11.19 21.80 17.69
N GLN A 943 -12.08 21.14 18.44
CA GLN A 943 -12.79 21.76 19.55
C GLN A 943 -11.87 21.97 20.76
N ALA A 944 -10.94 21.04 21.02
CA ALA A 944 -9.88 21.24 22.01
C ALA A 944 -9.02 22.47 21.65
N ALA A 945 -8.59 22.59 20.39
CA ALA A 945 -7.83 23.75 19.92
C ALA A 945 -8.59 25.09 20.04
N PHE A 946 -9.92 25.08 19.86
CA PHE A 946 -10.79 26.23 20.13
C PHE A 946 -10.79 26.57 21.62
N PHE A 947 -11.07 25.59 22.47
CA PHE A 947 -11.21 25.75 23.91
C PHE A 947 -9.92 26.27 24.55
N ASN A 948 -8.77 25.71 24.14
CA ASN A 948 -7.45 26.16 24.56
C ASN A 948 -7.23 27.65 24.29
N ARG A 949 -7.52 28.11 23.07
CA ARG A 949 -7.32 29.50 22.65
C ARG A 949 -8.30 30.45 23.33
N LEU A 950 -9.55 30.05 23.48
CA LEU A 950 -10.57 30.85 24.15
C LEU A 950 -10.17 31.14 25.60
N THR A 951 -9.79 30.09 26.33
CA THR A 951 -9.60 30.13 27.78
C THR A 951 -8.29 30.82 28.18
N GLU A 952 -7.19 30.58 27.45
CA GLU A 952 -5.94 31.28 27.74
C GLU A 952 -5.92 32.73 27.26
N ALA A 953 -6.53 33.04 26.10
CA ALA A 953 -6.56 34.42 25.63
C ALA A 953 -7.36 35.34 26.54
N THR A 954 -8.27 34.79 27.35
CA THR A 954 -9.07 35.53 28.32
C THR A 954 -8.56 35.39 29.76
N GLN A 955 -7.53 34.56 29.98
CA GLN A 955 -6.98 34.19 31.30
C GLN A 955 -8.07 33.85 32.33
N LEU A 956 -9.01 33.00 31.95
CA LEU A 956 -10.07 32.59 32.87
C LEU A 956 -9.47 31.89 34.12
N PRO A 957 -10.03 32.15 35.31
CA PRO A 957 -9.66 31.42 36.52
C PRO A 957 -10.25 30.02 36.48
N LEU A 958 -9.42 29.00 36.68
CA LEU A 958 -9.90 27.62 36.77
C LEU A 958 -10.82 27.47 37.99
N GLU A 959 -12.10 27.17 37.75
CA GLU A 959 -13.06 26.90 38.82
C GLU A 959 -12.71 25.65 39.63
N ALA A 960 -13.31 25.54 40.83
CA ALA A 960 -13.28 24.30 41.58
C ALA A 960 -14.09 23.24 40.84
N LEU A 961 -13.39 22.30 40.19
CA LEU A 961 -14.00 21.14 39.57
C LEU A 961 -14.27 20.10 40.68
N ASP A 962 -15.53 19.65 40.80
CA ASP A 962 -15.94 18.66 41.81
C ASP A 962 -15.02 17.42 41.78
N ARG A 963 -14.64 16.90 42.95
CA ARG A 963 -13.66 15.80 43.06
C ARG A 963 -14.19 14.46 42.56
#